data_AF-A0A8T4YZQ7-F1
#
_entry.id   AF-A0A8T4YZQ7-F1
#
_cell.length_a   1.000
_cell.length_b   1.000
_cell.length_c   1.000
_cell.angle_alpha   90.00
_cell.angle_beta   90.00
_cell.angle_gamma   90.00
#
_symmetry.space_group_name_H-M   'P 1'
#
loop_
_entity.id
_entity.type
_entity.pdbx_description
1 polymer ?
#
loop_
_entity_poly.entity_id
_entity_poly.type
_entity_poly.pdbx_seq_one_letter_code
_entity_poly.pdbx_strand_id
1 'polypeptide(L)'
;MPSKKGSGEPYQEPKKRPETIEDLGGVGPATAEKLRELGYHTIESLATATINELVPAGISEKQAAKIISQARESISIEFIHADELVKMRQNVARLTTGSKTIDDLLGGGLETQTITEFYGQYGVGKSILCHQLCVNVQLPVDSGGLEGGALYIDTEQTFRPEWIVRISKHLGLDPDKVAQNIIYSEAYNSDHQILLLDKADQIIKENNIRLIIVDSLTAHFRSEYLGREMLAERQQKLNKHMHRLTRLARVFNTVAVVTNQVMARPDAFFTIAVEAAGGHIVAHTCLHPDTLVQLADGSIEKISRVHNPSKLMSVDLRQTLQTGRGRCDGVWKTELPEILRINAGFEVRASPNHRFFKLHGIDVIEVYAKDLKVGDYVACIRKMEVEGAPQKIFRDEQKTCIPTELSPDLSQILGYLLGCGNTIGGDIVLFDKNLSVIEFYRRRFSEAFNLDCRIFRRQGGKYWLRIESGEVTDLLKKLSCEWNQIIPKSPRECVASFIKGFSDARGYVSNSLRLIYREKNILEILQLLMLRFTVKSTIHRIKNAWSLHVSEPVSLINFIENIGLTDKDKIRRLIVKAKNIKINNDVIPVSLEILQDLARYFGVTSYKLPKPTRNRFMDRLQLAEYVRRIKSSPNWDRAPREVVDKVMQLERLVESPLGWEKVKSIVREPSDSPVYDISVSPHANFIANGLLVHNSHTRVFLRRTANSPIRIARLVSSPYLPEGERLFKITENGIEDVDEKEYSGRR
;
A
#
# COMPACT_ATOMS: atom_id res chain seq x y z
N MET A 1 33.39 -58.90 -38.91
CA MET A 1 32.18 -58.10 -38.64
C MET A 1 32.57 -56.87 -37.84
N PRO A 2 32.23 -55.65 -38.28
CA PRO A 2 32.74 -54.41 -37.70
C PRO A 2 31.90 -53.89 -36.53
N SER A 3 32.61 -53.24 -35.61
CA SER A 3 32.16 -52.50 -34.43
C SER A 3 31.21 -51.34 -34.78
N LYS A 4 30.06 -51.26 -34.10
CA LYS A 4 29.13 -50.11 -34.19
C LYS A 4 29.72 -48.88 -33.51
N LYS A 5 29.75 -47.78 -34.27
CA LYS A 5 30.12 -46.41 -33.87
C LYS A 5 29.20 -45.92 -32.75
N GLY A 6 29.80 -45.39 -31.68
CA GLY A 6 29.11 -44.51 -30.73
C GLY A 6 28.87 -43.15 -31.38
N SER A 7 27.62 -42.70 -31.38
CA SER A 7 27.22 -41.34 -31.75
C SER A 7 27.54 -40.39 -30.60
N GLY A 8 28.57 -39.56 -30.78
CA GLY A 8 28.82 -38.41 -29.89
C GLY A 8 27.69 -37.40 -30.03
N GLU A 9 27.10 -37.00 -28.90
CA GLU A 9 26.27 -35.81 -28.82
C GLU A 9 27.15 -34.57 -29.11
N PRO A 10 26.67 -33.61 -29.93
CA PRO A 10 27.47 -32.44 -30.23
C PRO A 10 27.57 -31.53 -28.99
N TYR A 11 28.81 -31.16 -28.64
CA TYR A 11 29.11 -30.07 -27.72
C TYR A 11 28.35 -28.81 -28.18
N GLN A 12 27.35 -28.38 -27.42
CA GLN A 12 26.72 -27.07 -27.63
C GLN A 12 27.63 -26.01 -27.03
N GLU A 13 28.17 -25.13 -27.87
CA GLU A 13 28.87 -23.92 -27.41
C GLU A 13 27.98 -23.14 -26.44
N PRO A 14 28.52 -22.59 -25.34
CA PRO A 14 27.75 -21.78 -24.41
C PRO A 14 27.18 -20.57 -25.17
N LYS A 15 25.84 -20.46 -25.22
CA LYS A 15 25.16 -19.30 -25.82
C LYS A 15 25.71 -18.03 -25.19
N LYS A 16 26.34 -17.18 -26.01
CA LYS A 16 26.84 -15.86 -25.63
C LYS A 16 25.70 -15.06 -24.98
N ARG A 17 25.92 -14.51 -23.79
CA ARG A 17 24.91 -13.66 -23.14
C ARG A 17 24.68 -12.42 -24.01
N PRO A 18 23.43 -12.00 -24.23
CA PRO A 18 23.15 -10.80 -25.00
C PRO A 18 23.76 -9.58 -24.27
N GLU A 19 24.46 -8.71 -24.99
CA GLU A 19 25.10 -7.50 -24.43
C GLU A 19 24.31 -6.24 -24.78
N THR A 20 23.67 -6.24 -25.95
CA THR A 20 22.84 -5.17 -26.50
C THR A 20 21.38 -5.61 -26.69
N ILE A 21 20.45 -4.66 -26.82
CA ILE A 21 19.03 -4.99 -27.05
C ILE A 21 18.82 -5.70 -28.40
N GLU A 22 19.69 -5.48 -29.38
CA GLU A 22 19.70 -6.16 -30.69
C GLU A 22 20.08 -7.64 -30.61
N ASP A 23 20.80 -8.05 -29.56
CA ASP A 23 21.15 -9.46 -29.34
C ASP A 23 19.93 -10.29 -28.89
N LEU A 24 18.82 -9.63 -28.55
CA LEU A 24 17.58 -10.28 -28.17
C LEU A 24 16.80 -10.77 -29.41
N GLY A 25 16.44 -12.05 -29.40
CA GLY A 25 15.74 -12.73 -30.48
C GLY A 25 14.35 -12.15 -30.78
N GLY A 26 14.27 -11.36 -31.85
CA GLY A 26 13.05 -10.64 -32.26
C GLY A 26 13.19 -9.12 -32.22
N VAL A 27 14.38 -8.61 -31.90
CA VAL A 27 14.75 -7.20 -31.99
C VAL A 27 15.60 -6.98 -33.25
N GLY A 28 14.95 -6.62 -34.36
CA GLY A 28 15.65 -6.11 -35.54
C GLY A 28 15.95 -4.60 -35.43
N PRO A 29 16.72 -4.00 -36.36
CA PRO A 29 17.11 -2.59 -36.30
C PRO A 29 15.93 -1.62 -36.08
N ALA A 30 14.82 -1.82 -36.79
CA ALA A 30 13.61 -1.01 -36.64
C ALA A 30 12.90 -1.21 -35.29
N THR A 31 12.98 -2.40 -34.69
CA THR A 31 12.43 -2.64 -33.35
C THR A 31 13.35 -2.06 -32.27
N ALA A 32 14.66 -2.10 -32.48
CA ALA A 32 15.64 -1.49 -31.57
C ALA A 32 15.46 0.04 -31.53
N GLU A 33 15.30 0.69 -32.67
CA GLU A 33 15.05 2.14 -32.75
C GLU A 33 13.79 2.55 -31.98
N LYS A 34 12.69 1.81 -32.17
CA LYS A 34 11.43 1.96 -31.42
C LYS A 34 11.59 1.79 -29.90
N LEU A 35 12.41 0.83 -29.47
CA LEU A 35 12.68 0.61 -28.05
C LEU A 35 13.50 1.78 -27.45
N ARG A 36 14.47 2.30 -28.21
CA ARG A 36 15.26 3.48 -27.82
C ARG A 36 14.39 4.73 -27.72
N GLU A 37 13.47 4.95 -28.64
CA GLU A 37 12.50 6.06 -28.57
C GLU A 37 11.66 6.03 -27.28
N LEU A 38 11.36 4.83 -26.76
CA LEU A 38 10.66 4.63 -25.49
C LEU A 38 11.56 4.70 -24.25
N GLY A 39 12.86 4.94 -24.41
CA GLY A 39 13.81 4.99 -23.29
C GLY A 39 14.30 3.61 -22.81
N TYR A 40 14.26 2.59 -23.68
CA TYR A 40 14.83 1.27 -23.42
C TYR A 40 16.05 1.03 -24.31
N HIS A 41 17.20 1.53 -23.85
CA HIS A 41 18.48 1.41 -24.56
C HIS A 41 19.28 0.19 -24.08
N THR A 42 18.89 -0.40 -22.94
CA THR A 42 19.65 -1.44 -22.23
C THR A 42 18.80 -2.68 -21.92
N ILE A 43 19.42 -3.86 -21.87
CA ILE A 43 18.74 -5.13 -21.56
C ILE A 43 18.14 -5.09 -20.14
N GLU A 44 18.84 -4.48 -19.20
CA GLU A 44 18.45 -4.36 -17.79
C GLU A 44 17.18 -3.50 -17.65
N SER A 45 17.11 -2.39 -18.38
CA SER A 45 15.90 -1.57 -18.45
C SER A 45 14.71 -2.34 -19.07
N LEU A 46 14.98 -3.14 -20.09
CA LEU A 46 13.99 -3.92 -20.82
C LEU A 46 13.43 -5.09 -20.00
N ALA A 47 14.27 -5.73 -19.18
CA ALA A 47 13.85 -6.84 -18.32
C ALA A 47 12.87 -6.40 -17.22
N THR A 48 12.98 -5.15 -16.79
CA THR A 48 12.03 -4.51 -15.85
C THR A 48 10.86 -3.82 -16.53
N ALA A 49 10.85 -3.80 -17.87
CA ALA A 49 9.73 -3.29 -18.63
C ALA A 49 8.51 -4.21 -18.54
N THR A 50 7.35 -3.61 -18.78
CA THR A 50 6.07 -4.30 -18.93
C THR A 50 5.68 -4.35 -20.39
N ILE A 51 4.90 -5.36 -20.77
CA ILE A 51 4.41 -5.52 -22.15
C ILE A 51 3.73 -4.22 -22.60
N ASN A 52 2.89 -3.63 -21.76
CA ASN A 52 2.13 -2.42 -22.06
C ASN A 52 3.00 -1.17 -22.34
N GLU A 53 4.23 -1.12 -21.84
CA GLU A 53 5.15 -0.01 -22.11
C GLU A 53 5.76 -0.08 -23.52
N LEU A 54 5.88 -1.29 -24.10
CA LEU A 54 6.52 -1.49 -25.41
C LEU A 54 5.51 -1.38 -26.58
N VAL A 55 4.25 -1.72 -26.33
CA VAL A 55 3.24 -1.74 -27.39
C VAL A 55 2.95 -0.36 -28.04
N PRO A 56 3.00 0.80 -27.33
CA PRO A 56 2.82 2.11 -27.94
C PRO A 56 3.80 2.42 -29.10
N ALA A 57 4.99 1.83 -29.13
CA ALA A 57 5.92 1.95 -30.26
C ALA A 57 5.54 1.06 -31.47
N GLY A 58 4.37 0.43 -31.45
CA GLY A 58 3.91 -0.49 -32.49
C GLY A 58 4.62 -1.85 -32.44
N ILE A 59 5.05 -2.28 -31.26
CA ILE A 59 5.57 -3.64 -31.00
C ILE A 59 4.39 -4.50 -30.56
N SER A 60 4.12 -5.62 -31.24
CA SER A 60 2.98 -6.49 -30.87
C SER A 60 3.13 -7.08 -29.46
N GLU A 61 2.04 -7.35 -28.74
CA GLU A 61 2.09 -7.95 -27.39
C GLU A 61 2.90 -9.25 -27.34
N LYS A 62 2.74 -10.10 -28.36
CA LYS A 62 3.49 -11.36 -28.48
C LYS A 62 4.98 -11.12 -28.65
N GLN A 63 5.36 -10.11 -29.44
CA GLN A 63 6.76 -9.74 -29.65
C GLN A 63 7.34 -9.07 -28.38
N ALA A 64 6.61 -8.16 -27.75
CA ALA A 64 7.00 -7.52 -26.50
C ALA A 64 7.18 -8.53 -25.36
N ALA A 65 6.26 -9.49 -25.21
CA ALA A 65 6.38 -10.58 -24.24
C ALA A 65 7.63 -11.43 -24.48
N LYS A 66 7.93 -11.75 -25.75
CA LYS A 66 9.14 -12.49 -26.12
C LYS A 66 10.42 -11.71 -25.80
N ILE A 67 10.47 -10.43 -26.18
CA ILE A 67 11.60 -9.53 -25.95
C ILE A 67 11.87 -9.40 -24.44
N ILE A 68 10.82 -9.14 -23.65
CA ILE A 68 10.93 -9.01 -22.18
C ILE A 68 11.32 -10.34 -21.52
N SER A 69 10.77 -11.48 -21.97
CA SER A 69 11.13 -12.80 -21.44
C SER A 69 12.62 -13.07 -21.64
N GLN A 70 13.14 -12.81 -22.84
CA GLN A 70 14.56 -13.01 -23.13
C GLN A 70 15.46 -12.05 -22.36
N ALA A 71 15.05 -10.79 -22.20
CA ALA A 71 15.76 -9.86 -21.34
C ALA A 71 15.77 -10.34 -19.88
N ARG A 72 14.66 -10.89 -19.38
CA ARG A 72 14.60 -11.48 -18.03
C ARG A 72 15.42 -12.75 -17.89
N GLU A 73 15.44 -13.63 -18.89
CA GLU A 73 16.26 -14.85 -18.90
C GLU A 73 17.76 -14.53 -18.93
N SER A 74 18.14 -13.40 -19.52
CA SER A 74 19.53 -12.91 -19.50
C SER A 74 19.96 -12.33 -18.15
N ILE A 75 19.01 -12.07 -17.25
CA ILE A 75 19.25 -11.63 -15.88
C ILE A 75 19.02 -12.82 -14.94
N SER A 76 19.99 -13.12 -14.07
CA SER A 76 19.83 -14.19 -13.08
C SER A 76 18.74 -13.82 -12.07
N ILE A 77 17.58 -14.47 -12.14
CA ILE A 77 16.55 -14.41 -11.10
C ILE A 77 16.92 -15.45 -10.03
N GLU A 78 17.53 -14.98 -8.94
CA GLU A 78 17.87 -15.85 -7.80
C GLU A 78 16.78 -15.80 -6.73
N PHE A 79 16.16 -16.94 -6.45
CA PHE A 79 15.32 -17.12 -5.27
C PHE A 79 16.23 -17.51 -4.10
N ILE A 80 16.37 -16.62 -3.13
CA ILE A 80 17.30 -16.77 -2.00
C ILE A 80 16.56 -17.04 -0.69
N HIS A 81 17.23 -17.71 0.25
CA HIS A 81 16.72 -17.89 1.60
C HIS A 81 16.79 -16.57 2.42
N ALA A 82 16.02 -16.49 3.50
CA ALA A 82 15.92 -15.26 4.28
C ALA A 82 17.24 -14.87 4.97
N ASP A 83 18.06 -15.84 5.38
CA ASP A 83 19.40 -15.61 5.93
C ASP A 83 20.38 -15.12 4.86
N GLU A 84 20.27 -15.63 3.63
CA GLU A 84 21.01 -15.09 2.47
C GLU A 84 20.57 -13.66 2.14
N LEU A 85 19.27 -13.34 2.23
CA LEU A 85 18.80 -11.96 2.09
C LEU A 85 19.33 -11.04 3.21
N VAL A 86 19.45 -11.54 4.45
CA VAL A 86 20.07 -10.77 5.55
C VAL A 86 21.55 -10.52 5.25
N LYS A 87 22.29 -11.53 4.79
CA LYS A 87 23.69 -11.38 4.35
C LYS A 87 23.83 -10.43 3.17
N MET A 88 22.92 -10.50 2.20
CA MET A 88 22.85 -9.56 1.07
C MET A 88 22.54 -8.15 1.54
N ARG A 89 21.60 -7.96 2.48
CA ARG A 89 21.25 -6.66 3.07
C ARG A 89 22.35 -6.07 3.94
N GLN A 90 23.15 -6.91 4.62
CA GLN A 90 24.37 -6.50 5.31
C GLN A 90 25.42 -5.95 4.34
N ASN A 91 25.39 -6.40 3.09
CA ASN A 91 26.33 -6.00 2.04
C ASN A 91 25.71 -5.01 1.04
N VAL A 92 24.57 -4.38 1.35
CA VAL A 92 24.00 -3.34 0.49
C VAL A 92 24.95 -2.15 0.46
N ALA A 93 25.35 -1.77 -0.75
CA ALA A 93 26.26 -0.66 -0.96
C ALA A 93 25.63 0.66 -0.51
N ARG A 94 26.43 1.51 0.14
CA ARG A 94 26.02 2.81 0.66
C ARG A 94 27.03 3.85 0.25
N LEU A 95 26.52 5.04 -0.08
CA LEU A 95 27.33 6.20 -0.42
C LEU A 95 27.46 7.13 0.79
N THR A 96 28.69 7.40 1.23
CA THR A 96 28.97 8.37 2.29
C THR A 96 28.57 9.78 1.88
N THR A 97 27.99 10.54 2.81
CA THR A 97 27.75 11.98 2.63
C THR A 97 29.00 12.82 2.91
N GLY A 98 30.11 12.22 3.34
CA GLY A 98 31.34 12.91 3.77
C GLY A 98 31.32 13.37 5.24
N SER A 99 30.19 13.18 5.93
CA SER A 99 30.03 13.49 7.35
C SER A 99 29.62 12.21 8.06
N LYS A 100 30.44 11.76 9.02
CA LYS A 100 30.14 10.56 9.80
C LYS A 100 28.86 10.73 10.59
N THR A 101 28.57 11.95 11.06
CA THR A 101 27.34 12.20 11.80
C THR A 101 26.10 12.01 10.93
N ILE A 102 26.10 12.50 9.69
CA ILE A 102 24.99 12.29 8.75
C ILE A 102 24.94 10.82 8.31
N ASP A 103 26.08 10.18 8.06
CA ASP A 103 26.11 8.77 7.69
C ASP A 103 25.52 7.89 8.79
N ASP A 104 25.85 8.14 10.06
CA ASP A 104 25.26 7.46 11.22
C ASP A 104 23.74 7.67 11.28
N LEU A 105 23.27 8.89 10.99
CA LEU A 105 21.84 9.18 10.88
C LEU A 105 21.17 8.37 9.77
N LEU A 106 21.90 8.09 8.69
CA LEU A 106 21.46 7.30 7.54
C LEU A 106 21.80 5.81 7.66
N GLY A 107 22.32 5.35 8.80
CA GLY A 107 22.69 3.95 9.04
C GLY A 107 23.92 3.48 8.26
N GLY A 108 24.89 4.37 8.04
CA GLY A 108 26.14 4.12 7.30
C GLY A 108 26.21 4.80 5.93
N GLY A 109 25.32 5.75 5.63
CA GLY A 109 25.28 6.47 4.35
C GLY A 109 24.04 6.17 3.50
N LEU A 110 23.97 6.79 2.33
CA LEU A 110 22.85 6.71 1.38
C LEU A 110 22.81 5.35 0.69
N GLU A 111 21.74 4.60 0.92
CA GLU A 111 21.54 3.27 0.35
C GLU A 111 21.28 3.32 -1.17
N THR A 112 21.83 2.36 -1.92
CA THR A 112 21.48 2.15 -3.33
C THR A 112 20.05 1.64 -3.50
N GLN A 113 19.51 1.68 -4.72
CA GLN A 113 18.18 1.14 -5.10
C GLN A 113 16.97 1.84 -4.46
N THR A 114 17.19 2.92 -3.71
CA THR A 114 16.16 3.74 -3.07
C THR A 114 16.36 5.22 -3.38
N ILE A 115 15.32 6.01 -3.14
CA ILE A 115 15.35 7.47 -3.28
C ILE A 115 15.50 8.09 -1.89
N THR A 116 16.46 9.02 -1.75
CA THR A 116 16.58 9.90 -0.59
C THR A 116 16.28 11.34 -0.97
N GLU A 117 15.36 11.97 -0.24
CA GLU A 117 15.04 13.40 -0.43
C GLU A 117 15.75 14.28 0.60
N PHE A 118 16.45 15.31 0.15
CA PHE A 118 16.94 16.41 0.99
C PHE A 118 16.10 17.67 0.77
N TYR A 119 15.49 18.21 1.83
CA TYR A 119 14.66 19.41 1.69
C TYR A 119 14.94 20.48 2.76
N GLY A 120 14.71 21.75 2.42
CA GLY A 120 14.99 22.87 3.32
C GLY A 120 15.04 24.23 2.62
N GLN A 121 15.22 25.32 3.38
CA GLN A 121 15.24 26.70 2.86
C GLN A 121 16.32 26.90 1.81
N TYR A 122 16.16 27.94 0.98
CA TYR A 122 17.23 28.36 0.09
C TYR A 122 18.52 28.59 0.90
N GLY A 123 19.65 28.13 0.36
CA GLY A 123 20.96 28.27 0.99
C GLY A 123 21.27 27.30 2.14
N VAL A 124 20.37 26.42 2.58
CA VAL A 124 20.70 25.49 3.70
C VAL A 124 21.81 24.48 3.37
N GLY A 125 22.21 24.35 2.10
CA GLY A 125 23.30 23.47 1.67
C GLY A 125 22.90 22.26 0.84
N LYS A 126 21.65 22.20 0.35
CA LYS A 126 21.15 21.09 -0.48
C LYS A 126 22.04 20.83 -1.70
N SER A 127 22.27 21.84 -2.52
CA SER A 127 23.10 21.69 -3.73
C SER A 127 24.55 21.37 -3.40
N ILE A 128 25.12 21.97 -2.35
CA ILE A 128 26.49 21.65 -1.90
C ILE A 128 26.60 20.19 -1.45
N LEU A 129 25.58 19.65 -0.78
CA LEU A 129 25.50 18.22 -0.47
C LEU A 129 25.42 17.38 -1.74
N CYS A 130 24.65 17.79 -2.75
CA CYS A 130 24.66 17.13 -4.05
C CYS A 130 26.05 17.15 -4.72
N HIS A 131 26.77 18.28 -4.67
CA HIS A 131 28.16 18.39 -5.17
C HIS A 131 29.10 17.43 -4.44
N GLN A 132 29.00 17.35 -3.11
CA GLN A 132 29.77 16.42 -2.30
C GLN A 132 29.52 14.97 -2.72
N LEU A 133 28.25 14.58 -2.90
CA LEU A 133 27.89 13.23 -3.30
C LEU A 133 28.43 12.88 -4.70
N CYS A 134 28.44 13.84 -5.64
CA CYS A 134 29.03 13.65 -6.97
C CYS A 134 30.53 13.34 -6.94
N VAL A 135 31.26 13.84 -5.93
CA VAL A 135 32.68 13.50 -5.75
C VAL A 135 32.81 12.18 -4.99
N ASN A 136 32.06 12.01 -3.90
CA ASN A 136 32.15 10.83 -3.03
C ASN A 136 31.81 9.53 -3.75
N VAL A 137 30.86 9.55 -4.70
CA VAL A 137 30.45 8.33 -5.44
C VAL A 137 31.60 7.70 -6.22
N GLN A 138 32.60 8.50 -6.58
CA GLN A 138 33.76 8.08 -7.35
C GLN A 138 34.86 7.46 -6.48
N LEU A 139 34.77 7.60 -5.15
CA LEU A 139 35.73 7.02 -4.22
C LEU A 139 35.66 5.48 -4.25
N PRO A 140 36.74 4.78 -3.83
CA PRO A 140 36.71 3.35 -3.58
C PRO A 140 35.62 2.97 -2.58
N VAL A 141 35.10 1.74 -2.70
CA VAL A 141 34.06 1.22 -1.79
C VAL A 141 34.52 1.23 -0.33
N ASP A 142 35.79 0.89 -0.08
CA ASP A 142 36.39 0.91 1.25
C ASP A 142 36.48 2.32 1.87
N SER A 143 36.38 3.37 1.04
CA SER A 143 36.36 4.78 1.45
C SER A 143 34.93 5.36 1.46
N GLY A 144 33.90 4.52 1.35
CA GLY A 144 32.48 4.93 1.35
C GLY A 144 31.94 5.41 0.01
N GLY A 145 32.72 5.27 -1.08
CA GLY A 145 32.23 5.52 -2.45
C GLY A 145 31.63 4.28 -3.11
N LEU A 146 31.36 4.38 -4.42
CA LEU A 146 30.77 3.30 -5.21
C LEU A 146 31.54 3.04 -6.52
N GLU A 147 32.75 3.60 -6.66
CA GLU A 147 33.61 3.46 -7.85
C GLU A 147 32.86 3.74 -9.17
N GLY A 148 31.99 4.75 -9.17
CA GLY A 148 31.16 5.09 -10.32
C GLY A 148 30.92 6.58 -10.48
N GLY A 149 30.39 6.97 -11.63
CA GLY A 149 30.10 8.37 -11.97
C GLY A 149 28.78 8.89 -11.38
N ALA A 150 28.53 10.18 -11.59
CA ALA A 150 27.29 10.85 -11.18
C ALA A 150 26.52 11.42 -12.38
N LEU A 151 25.20 11.24 -12.42
CA LEU A 151 24.31 11.95 -13.33
C LEU A 151 23.61 13.07 -12.55
N TYR A 152 23.85 14.32 -12.92
CA TYR A 152 23.26 15.50 -12.29
C TYR A 152 22.27 16.19 -13.23
N ILE A 153 20.99 16.16 -12.87
CA ILE A 153 19.92 16.88 -13.56
C ILE A 153 19.61 18.14 -12.77
N ASP A 154 19.98 19.28 -13.32
CA ASP A 154 19.81 20.59 -12.70
C ASP A 154 18.59 21.30 -13.27
N THR A 155 17.66 21.66 -12.40
CA THR A 155 16.42 22.37 -12.80
C THR A 155 16.46 23.85 -12.43
N GLU A 156 17.38 24.25 -11.55
CA GLU A 156 17.44 25.61 -10.98
C GLU A 156 18.80 26.28 -11.23
N GLN A 157 19.64 25.72 -12.12
CA GLN A 157 21.00 26.18 -12.39
C GLN A 157 21.80 26.35 -11.09
N THR A 158 21.75 25.35 -10.22
CA THR A 158 22.40 25.30 -8.91
C THR A 158 23.78 24.64 -8.97
N PHE A 159 24.10 23.96 -10.06
CA PHE A 159 25.38 23.29 -10.24
C PHE A 159 26.53 24.29 -10.35
N ARG A 160 27.59 24.05 -9.58
CA ARG A 160 28.76 24.96 -9.48
C ARG A 160 30.03 24.13 -9.56
N PRO A 161 30.72 24.10 -10.72
CA PRO A 161 31.95 23.33 -10.91
C PRO A 161 33.05 23.66 -9.89
N GLU A 162 33.05 24.88 -9.35
CA GLU A 162 34.02 25.33 -8.34
C GLU A 162 33.94 24.46 -7.08
N TRP A 163 32.74 24.00 -6.70
CA TRP A 163 32.58 23.08 -5.58
C TRP A 163 33.15 21.70 -5.87
N ILE A 164 32.99 21.18 -7.09
CA ILE A 164 33.61 19.92 -7.51
C ILE A 164 35.12 20.02 -7.39
N VAL A 165 35.72 21.11 -7.89
CA VAL A 165 37.18 21.32 -7.84
C VAL A 165 37.68 21.40 -6.39
N ARG A 166 36.99 22.15 -5.54
CA ARG A 166 37.38 22.32 -4.12
C ARG A 166 37.34 21.00 -3.35
N ILE A 167 36.21 20.29 -3.45
CA ILE A 167 36.00 19.02 -2.76
C ILE A 167 36.98 17.96 -3.26
N SER A 168 37.24 17.91 -4.58
CA SER A 168 38.21 16.99 -5.18
C SER A 168 39.62 17.23 -4.65
N LYS A 169 40.08 18.49 -4.63
CA LYS A 169 41.41 18.85 -4.10
C LYS A 169 41.55 18.49 -2.63
N HIS A 170 40.51 18.73 -1.84
CA HIS A 170 40.49 18.39 -0.42
C HIS A 170 40.64 16.87 -0.20
N LEU A 171 39.97 16.05 -1.01
CA LEU A 171 40.04 14.59 -0.96
C LEU A 171 41.30 14.02 -1.66
N GLY A 172 42.21 14.87 -2.15
CA GLY A 172 43.43 14.44 -2.86
C GLY A 172 43.17 13.83 -4.25
N LEU A 173 42.01 14.12 -4.84
CA LEU A 173 41.62 13.67 -6.17
C LEU A 173 42.00 14.69 -7.24
N ASP A 174 42.21 14.20 -8.46
CA ASP A 174 42.42 15.03 -9.65
C ASP A 174 41.08 15.66 -10.09
N PRO A 175 40.91 17.00 -9.96
CA PRO A 175 39.65 17.68 -10.26
C PRO A 175 39.17 17.46 -11.69
N ASP A 176 40.09 17.37 -12.66
CA ASP A 176 39.72 17.24 -14.07
C ASP A 176 39.14 15.85 -14.33
N LYS A 177 39.71 14.81 -13.71
CA LYS A 177 39.16 13.44 -13.79
C LYS A 177 37.83 13.30 -13.07
N VAL A 178 37.69 13.90 -11.88
CA VAL A 178 36.43 13.88 -11.14
C VAL A 178 35.33 14.56 -11.94
N ALA A 179 35.62 15.72 -12.54
CA ALA A 179 34.67 16.46 -13.35
C ALA A 179 34.26 15.69 -14.63
N GLN A 180 35.18 15.00 -15.28
CA GLN A 180 34.89 14.17 -16.47
C GLN A 180 33.89 13.04 -16.19
N ASN A 181 33.80 12.57 -14.94
CA ASN A 181 32.93 11.48 -14.53
C ASN A 181 31.58 11.97 -13.94
N ILE A 182 31.29 13.27 -14.06
CA ILE A 182 30.01 13.87 -13.69
C ILE A 182 29.28 14.28 -14.97
N ILE A 183 28.24 13.54 -15.32
CA ILE A 183 27.38 13.85 -16.46
C ILE A 183 26.35 14.87 -15.99
N TYR A 184 26.44 16.08 -16.52
CA TYR A 184 25.53 17.18 -16.19
C TYR A 184 24.50 17.39 -17.31
N SER A 185 23.25 17.61 -16.94
CA SER A 185 22.22 18.09 -17.86
C SER A 185 21.31 19.11 -17.19
N GLU A 186 21.00 20.18 -17.92
CA GLU A 186 20.06 21.21 -17.49
C GLU A 186 18.65 20.89 -18.00
N ALA A 187 17.68 20.82 -17.08
CA ALA A 187 16.28 20.78 -17.42
C ALA A 187 15.74 22.21 -17.54
N TYR A 188 15.03 22.52 -18.63
CA TYR A 188 14.49 23.87 -18.89
C TYR A 188 13.01 24.01 -18.50
N ASN A 189 12.31 22.88 -18.38
CA ASN A 189 10.89 22.77 -18.06
C ASN A 189 10.58 21.34 -17.57
N SER A 190 9.35 21.09 -17.12
CA SER A 190 8.94 19.82 -16.50
C SER A 190 8.97 18.65 -17.48
N ASP A 191 8.59 18.87 -18.74
CA ASP A 191 8.61 17.83 -19.77
C ASP A 191 10.06 17.50 -20.20
N HIS A 192 10.95 18.50 -20.27
CA HIS A 192 12.38 18.29 -20.52
C HIS A 192 13.02 17.51 -19.36
N GLN A 193 12.69 17.86 -18.12
CA GLN A 193 13.14 17.12 -16.93
C GLN A 193 12.73 15.64 -16.99
N ILE A 194 11.50 15.34 -17.41
CA ILE A 194 11.01 13.97 -17.61
C ILE A 194 11.79 13.27 -18.73
N LEU A 195 11.97 13.93 -19.87
CA LEU A 195 12.68 13.38 -21.02
C LEU A 195 14.13 12.99 -20.70
N LEU A 196 14.83 13.82 -19.91
CA LEU A 196 16.20 13.55 -19.48
C LEU A 196 16.30 12.24 -18.68
N LEU A 197 15.37 12.01 -17.74
CA LEU A 197 15.31 10.76 -16.98
C LEU A 197 14.81 9.57 -17.82
N ASP A 198 13.93 9.80 -18.80
CA ASP A 198 13.49 8.76 -19.72
C ASP A 198 14.63 8.26 -20.62
N LYS A 199 15.60 9.11 -20.97
CA LYS A 199 16.78 8.74 -21.77
C LYS A 199 18.03 8.39 -20.95
N ALA A 200 17.94 8.40 -19.62
CA ALA A 200 19.11 8.28 -18.76
C ALA A 200 19.70 6.87 -18.69
N ASP A 201 18.99 5.81 -19.05
CA ASP A 201 19.46 4.42 -18.90
C ASP A 201 20.72 4.11 -19.72
N GLN A 202 20.82 4.63 -20.94
CA GLN A 202 22.03 4.53 -21.77
C GLN A 202 23.21 5.25 -21.09
N ILE A 203 22.99 6.51 -20.71
CA ILE A 203 24.00 7.35 -20.05
C ILE A 203 24.49 6.68 -18.75
N ILE A 204 23.57 6.10 -17.98
CA ILE A 204 23.89 5.40 -16.74
C ILE A 204 24.80 4.19 -17.01
N LYS A 205 24.49 3.39 -18.02
CA LYS A 205 25.27 2.19 -18.36
C LYS A 205 26.63 2.52 -18.94
N GLU A 206 26.70 3.44 -19.91
CA GLU A 206 27.94 3.81 -20.61
C GLU A 206 28.95 4.49 -19.70
N ASN A 207 28.50 5.27 -18.73
CA ASN A 207 29.36 6.05 -17.84
C ASN A 207 29.49 5.42 -16.44
N ASN A 208 29.05 4.17 -16.24
CA ASN A 208 29.04 3.48 -14.94
C ASN A 208 28.50 4.38 -13.81
N ILE A 209 27.35 5.01 -14.04
CA ILE A 209 26.77 5.95 -13.08
C ILE A 209 26.25 5.17 -11.88
N ARG A 210 26.66 5.59 -10.68
CA ARG A 210 26.23 5.04 -9.38
C ARG A 210 25.45 6.02 -8.52
N LEU A 211 25.30 7.26 -8.98
CA LEU A 211 24.51 8.30 -8.33
C LEU A 211 23.69 9.08 -9.37
N ILE A 212 22.38 9.24 -9.11
CA ILE A 212 21.48 10.06 -9.92
C ILE A 212 20.94 11.18 -9.03
N ILE A 213 21.16 12.43 -9.41
CA ILE A 213 20.69 13.62 -8.70
C ILE A 213 19.67 14.37 -9.54
N VAL A 214 18.55 14.79 -8.92
CA VAL A 214 17.62 15.78 -9.47
C VAL A 214 17.51 16.97 -8.51
N ASP A 215 18.14 18.09 -8.86
CA ASP A 215 18.21 19.31 -8.04
C ASP A 215 17.60 20.52 -8.78
N SER A 216 16.37 20.96 -8.52
CA SER A 216 15.35 20.52 -7.57
C SER A 216 14.19 19.79 -8.28
N LEU A 217 13.82 18.61 -7.80
CA LEU A 217 12.80 17.71 -8.38
C LEU A 217 11.50 18.39 -8.86
N THR A 218 11.10 19.44 -8.17
CA THR A 218 9.76 20.03 -8.22
C THR A 218 9.74 21.46 -8.77
N ALA A 219 10.88 22.05 -9.11
CA ALA A 219 10.97 23.47 -9.48
C ALA A 219 10.08 23.79 -10.69
N HIS A 220 10.31 23.11 -11.80
CA HIS A 220 9.55 23.29 -13.05
C HIS A 220 8.08 22.89 -12.91
N PHE A 221 7.82 21.79 -12.20
CA PHE A 221 6.44 21.36 -11.90
C PHE A 221 5.65 22.39 -11.09
N ARG A 222 6.30 23.27 -10.32
CA ARG A 222 5.62 24.35 -9.60
C ARG A 222 5.36 25.57 -10.46
N SER A 223 6.32 25.94 -11.28
CA SER A 223 6.20 27.13 -12.14
C SER A 223 5.18 26.92 -13.25
N GLU A 224 5.09 25.71 -13.79
CA GLU A 224 4.23 25.41 -14.94
C GLU A 224 2.78 25.08 -14.57
N TYR A 225 2.56 24.43 -13.42
CA TYR A 225 1.25 23.97 -12.99
C TYR A 225 0.77 24.81 -11.79
N LEU A 226 0.38 26.06 -12.08
CA LEU A 226 -0.10 27.03 -11.12
C LEU A 226 -1.59 26.83 -10.78
N GLY A 227 -1.94 27.04 -9.50
CA GLY A 227 -3.32 26.97 -9.04
C GLY A 227 -3.79 25.56 -8.65
N ARG A 228 -4.94 25.49 -7.97
CA ARG A 228 -5.46 24.23 -7.40
C ARG A 228 -6.03 23.26 -8.44
N GLU A 229 -6.35 23.73 -9.62
CA GLU A 229 -6.98 22.95 -10.71
C GLU A 229 -5.97 22.01 -11.39
N MET A 230 -4.70 22.43 -11.49
CA MET A 230 -3.61 21.66 -12.11
C MET A 230 -2.89 20.73 -11.13
N LEU A 231 -3.32 20.66 -9.87
CA LEU A 231 -2.66 19.83 -8.83
C LEU A 231 -2.65 18.35 -9.19
N ALA A 232 -3.74 17.83 -9.77
CA ALA A 232 -3.84 16.41 -10.12
C ALA A 232 -2.88 16.03 -11.25
N GLU A 233 -2.88 16.80 -12.34
CA GLU A 233 -1.97 16.60 -13.48
C GLU A 233 -0.50 16.71 -13.06
N ARG A 234 -0.18 17.75 -12.27
CA ARG A 234 1.14 17.94 -11.69
C ARG A 234 1.57 16.73 -10.86
N GLN A 235 0.70 16.24 -9.98
CA GLN A 235 1.01 15.10 -9.13
C GLN A 235 1.19 13.81 -9.94
N GLN A 236 0.38 13.61 -10.98
CA GLN A 236 0.50 12.46 -11.88
C GLN A 236 1.84 12.47 -12.63
N LYS A 237 2.21 13.60 -13.26
CA LYS A 237 3.48 13.72 -13.97
C LYS A 237 4.69 13.57 -13.03
N LEU A 238 4.63 14.17 -11.85
CA LEU A 238 5.68 14.05 -10.84
C LEU A 238 5.82 12.62 -10.32
N ASN A 239 4.71 11.90 -10.10
CA ASN A 239 4.73 10.49 -9.71
C ASN A 239 5.34 9.60 -10.80
N LYS A 240 4.98 9.83 -12.08
CA LYS A 240 5.61 9.12 -13.22
C LYS A 240 7.13 9.33 -13.22
N HIS A 241 7.55 10.58 -13.04
CA HIS A 241 8.96 10.95 -12.98
C HIS A 241 9.71 10.26 -11.83
N MET A 242 9.14 10.26 -10.62
CA MET A 242 9.69 9.57 -9.45
C MET A 242 9.75 8.04 -9.62
N HIS A 243 8.78 7.44 -10.30
CA HIS A 243 8.81 6.01 -10.61
C HIS A 243 9.90 5.66 -11.61
N ARG A 244 10.11 6.48 -12.65
CA ARG A 244 11.24 6.30 -13.57
C ARG A 244 12.56 6.34 -12.82
N LEU A 245 12.75 7.33 -11.95
CA LEU A 245 13.94 7.45 -11.10
C LEU A 245 14.13 6.23 -10.19
N THR A 246 13.08 5.76 -9.52
CA THR A 246 13.13 4.55 -8.67
C THR A 246 13.52 3.31 -9.47
N ARG A 247 12.98 3.18 -10.70
CA ARG A 247 13.28 2.04 -11.58
C ARG A 247 14.75 2.05 -11.98
N LEU A 248 15.27 3.20 -12.42
CA LEU A 248 16.69 3.34 -12.77
C LEU A 248 17.59 3.02 -11.57
N ALA A 249 17.25 3.52 -10.37
CA ALA A 249 18.01 3.24 -9.16
C ALA A 249 18.12 1.74 -8.84
N ARG A 250 17.01 1.00 -9.01
CA ARG A 250 16.99 -0.45 -8.78
C ARG A 250 17.73 -1.23 -9.85
N VAL A 251 17.46 -0.93 -11.12
CA VAL A 251 18.01 -1.65 -12.27
C VAL A 251 19.53 -1.55 -12.31
N PHE A 252 20.06 -0.36 -12.06
CA PHE A 252 21.49 -0.08 -12.16
C PHE A 252 22.20 -0.08 -10.79
N ASN A 253 21.49 -0.45 -9.72
CA ASN A 253 22.00 -0.43 -8.35
C ASN A 253 22.70 0.91 -8.02
N THR A 254 21.98 2.01 -8.25
CA THR A 254 22.46 3.39 -8.02
C THR A 254 21.77 4.03 -6.82
N VAL A 255 22.39 5.05 -6.25
CA VAL A 255 21.76 5.94 -5.28
C VAL A 255 20.97 7.01 -6.04
N ALA A 256 19.71 7.23 -5.67
CA ALA A 256 18.92 8.32 -6.21
C ALA A 256 18.69 9.41 -5.15
N VAL A 257 19.06 10.65 -5.49
CA VAL A 257 18.91 11.82 -4.62
C VAL A 257 18.05 12.87 -5.29
N VAL A 258 17.09 13.39 -4.54
CA VAL A 258 16.24 14.50 -4.98
C VAL A 258 16.30 15.64 -3.97
N THR A 259 16.32 16.87 -4.44
CA THR A 259 16.23 18.04 -3.55
C THR A 259 14.89 18.76 -3.71
N ASN A 260 14.44 19.40 -2.62
CA ASN A 260 13.27 20.26 -2.63
C ASN A 260 13.46 21.50 -1.74
N GLN A 261 12.87 22.63 -2.14
CA GLN A 261 12.85 23.86 -1.34
C GLN A 261 11.68 23.88 -0.33
N VAL A 262 11.72 24.73 0.69
CA VAL A 262 10.63 25.00 1.67
C VAL A 262 9.98 26.38 1.45
N MET A 263 8.66 26.51 1.64
CA MET A 263 7.90 27.76 1.54
C MET A 263 7.30 28.11 2.91
N ALA A 264 7.40 29.37 3.32
CA ALA A 264 6.67 29.87 4.47
C ALA A 264 5.22 30.17 4.09
N ARG A 265 4.25 29.80 4.93
CA ARG A 265 2.86 30.25 4.81
C ARG A 265 2.76 31.70 5.31
N PRO A 266 2.22 32.65 4.51
CA PRO A 266 1.98 34.02 4.98
C PRO A 266 0.98 34.14 6.14
N ASP A 267 0.10 33.13 6.33
CA ASP A 267 -1.09 33.25 7.20
C ASP A 267 -0.89 32.81 8.66
N ALA A 268 0.32 32.36 9.06
CA ALA A 268 0.57 31.82 10.41
C ALA A 268 1.25 32.86 11.31
N PHE A 269 0.47 33.70 11.99
CA PHE A 269 0.99 34.79 12.83
C PHE A 269 1.77 34.36 14.09
N PHE A 270 1.84 33.06 14.46
CA PHE A 270 2.56 32.63 15.67
C PHE A 270 3.29 31.27 15.62
N THR A 271 3.47 30.66 14.44
CA THR A 271 4.29 29.45 14.30
C THR A 271 5.03 29.46 12.97
N ILE A 272 6.37 29.45 13.02
CA ILE A 272 7.24 29.27 11.84
C ILE A 272 7.16 27.78 11.43
N ALA A 273 6.03 27.36 10.89
CA ALA A 273 5.87 26.06 10.23
C ALA A 273 6.54 26.15 8.86
N VAL A 274 7.81 25.71 8.78
CA VAL A 274 8.57 25.66 7.54
C VAL A 274 8.17 24.39 6.78
N GLU A 275 7.19 24.48 5.88
CA GLU A 275 6.75 23.37 5.02
C GLU A 275 7.58 23.32 3.73
N ALA A 276 7.88 22.13 3.20
CA ALA A 276 8.43 22.02 1.84
C ALA A 276 7.55 22.82 0.86
N ALA A 277 8.15 23.78 0.13
CA ALA A 277 7.58 24.35 -1.08
C ALA A 277 7.27 23.13 -1.92
N GLY A 278 6.09 23.04 -2.51
CA GLY A 278 5.60 21.83 -3.19
C GLY A 278 4.32 21.26 -2.66
N GLY A 279 3.97 21.60 -1.41
CA GLY A 279 2.96 20.84 -0.72
C GLY A 279 3.49 19.45 -0.34
N HIS A 280 2.65 18.72 0.38
CA HIS A 280 2.97 17.61 1.28
C HIS A 280 3.34 16.29 0.59
N ILE A 281 4.05 16.33 -0.54
CA ILE A 281 4.33 15.17 -1.42
C ILE A 281 5.00 13.99 -0.68
N VAL A 282 5.63 14.23 0.48
CA VAL A 282 6.45 13.20 1.14
C VAL A 282 6.36 13.27 2.70
N ALA A 283 5.34 13.89 3.30
CA ALA A 283 5.27 14.03 4.76
C ALA A 283 4.84 12.73 5.50
N HIS A 284 5.24 12.56 6.78
CA HIS A 284 5.00 11.38 7.63
C HIS A 284 3.62 10.74 7.39
N THR A 285 3.59 9.51 6.88
CA THR A 285 2.36 8.82 6.46
C THR A 285 1.84 7.95 7.61
N CYS A 286 1.65 8.49 8.80
CA CYS A 286 1.37 7.66 9.99
C CYS A 286 -0.12 7.40 10.26
N LEU A 287 -0.42 6.26 10.87
CA LEU A 287 -1.72 5.80 11.34
C LEU A 287 -1.71 5.60 12.86
N HIS A 288 -2.85 5.74 13.51
CA HIS A 288 -2.95 5.53 14.96
C HIS A 288 -2.72 4.05 15.34
N PRO A 289 -2.09 3.73 16.50
CA PRO A 289 -1.71 2.37 16.91
C PRO A 289 -2.83 1.33 16.98
N ASP A 290 -4.08 1.77 17.12
CA ASP A 290 -5.24 0.88 17.16
C ASP A 290 -5.77 0.47 15.77
N THR A 291 -5.20 1.04 14.71
CA THR A 291 -5.59 0.73 13.33
C THR A 291 -5.38 -0.75 13.07
N LEU A 292 -6.44 -1.44 12.67
CA LEU A 292 -6.45 -2.85 12.32
C LEU A 292 -5.91 -3.05 10.91
N VAL A 293 -4.93 -3.91 10.75
CA VAL A 293 -4.24 -4.21 9.50
C VAL A 293 -4.50 -5.65 9.11
N GLN A 294 -4.85 -5.87 7.84
CA GLN A 294 -5.12 -7.19 7.31
C GLN A 294 -3.82 -7.87 6.88
N LEU A 295 -3.47 -8.98 7.52
CA LEU A 295 -2.36 -9.83 7.14
C LEU A 295 -2.75 -10.82 6.04
N ALA A 296 -1.75 -11.29 5.29
CA ALA A 296 -1.92 -12.17 4.13
C ALA A 296 -2.44 -13.57 4.48
N ASP A 297 -2.25 -14.01 5.73
CA ASP A 297 -2.78 -15.29 6.26
C ASP A 297 -4.24 -15.18 6.76
N GLY A 298 -4.84 -13.99 6.67
CA GLY A 298 -6.18 -13.73 7.17
C GLY A 298 -6.22 -13.10 8.56
N SER A 299 -5.12 -13.04 9.31
CA SER A 299 -5.15 -12.35 10.61
C SER A 299 -5.40 -10.85 10.50
N ILE A 300 -5.99 -10.33 11.56
CA ILE A 300 -6.29 -8.91 11.72
C ILE A 300 -5.57 -8.47 12.98
N GLU A 301 -4.54 -7.66 12.82
CA GLU A 301 -3.70 -7.20 13.93
C GLU A 301 -3.71 -5.68 14.02
N LYS A 302 -3.49 -5.15 15.21
CA LYS A 302 -3.23 -3.72 15.35
C LYS A 302 -1.92 -3.37 14.64
N ILE A 303 -1.84 -2.22 13.99
CA ILE A 303 -0.62 -1.73 13.32
C ILE A 303 0.56 -1.66 14.29
N SER A 304 0.27 -1.41 15.57
CA SER A 304 1.27 -1.42 16.65
C SER A 304 1.93 -2.77 16.91
N ARG A 305 1.35 -3.87 16.41
CA ARG A 305 1.86 -5.25 16.52
C ARG A 305 2.44 -5.78 15.21
N VAL A 306 2.30 -5.02 14.12
CA VAL A 306 2.96 -5.36 12.85
C VAL A 306 4.47 -5.20 13.04
N HIS A 307 5.26 -6.10 12.46
CA HIS A 307 6.71 -6.08 12.55
C HIS A 307 7.32 -6.41 11.18
N ASN A 308 8.63 -6.19 11.02
CA ASN A 308 9.35 -6.68 9.85
C ASN A 308 9.91 -8.10 10.13
N PRO A 309 9.67 -9.12 9.28
CA PRO A 309 8.78 -9.13 8.12
C PRO A 309 7.40 -9.73 8.45
N SER A 310 6.36 -8.89 8.50
CA SER A 310 4.96 -9.31 8.43
C SER A 310 4.51 -9.38 6.97
N LYS A 311 3.68 -10.37 6.62
CA LYS A 311 3.06 -10.46 5.28
C LYS A 311 1.68 -9.84 5.35
N LEU A 312 1.47 -8.79 4.56
CA LEU A 312 0.28 -7.94 4.57
C LEU A 312 -0.54 -8.18 3.31
N MET A 313 -1.85 -7.96 3.40
CA MET A 313 -2.67 -7.86 2.20
C MET A 313 -2.52 -6.46 1.61
N SER A 314 -2.32 -6.41 0.30
CA SER A 314 -2.10 -5.18 -0.49
C SER A 314 -2.89 -5.29 -1.79
N VAL A 315 -2.94 -4.24 -2.61
CA VAL A 315 -3.63 -4.23 -3.90
C VAL A 315 -2.66 -3.78 -4.98
N ASP A 316 -2.60 -4.52 -6.09
CA ASP A 316 -1.86 -4.07 -7.26
C ASP A 316 -2.68 -3.01 -8.01
N LEU A 317 -2.47 -1.75 -7.66
CA LEU A 317 -3.17 -0.62 -8.27
C LEU A 317 -2.76 -0.33 -9.72
N ARG A 318 -1.69 -0.97 -10.23
CA ARG A 318 -1.08 -0.61 -11.51
C ARG A 318 -1.45 -1.55 -12.64
N GLN A 319 -1.63 -2.84 -12.37
CA GLN A 319 -1.91 -3.82 -13.42
C GLN A 319 -3.32 -4.38 -13.27
N THR A 320 -3.57 -5.06 -12.16
CA THR A 320 -4.73 -5.95 -12.02
C THR A 320 -5.90 -5.33 -11.27
N LEU A 321 -5.66 -4.33 -10.41
CA LEU A 321 -6.60 -3.86 -9.38
C LEU A 321 -7.05 -4.98 -8.42
N GLN A 322 -6.32 -6.09 -8.35
CA GLN A 322 -6.63 -7.24 -7.51
C GLN A 322 -5.81 -7.22 -6.21
N THR A 323 -6.32 -7.93 -5.20
CA THR A 323 -5.58 -8.12 -3.95
C THR A 323 -4.35 -8.99 -4.19
N GLY A 324 -3.22 -8.57 -3.64
CA GLY A 324 -1.96 -9.29 -3.65
C GLY A 324 -1.33 -9.39 -2.26
N ARG A 325 -0.16 -10.03 -2.19
CA ARG A 325 0.62 -10.17 -0.96
C ARG A 325 1.74 -9.14 -0.95
N GLY A 326 1.78 -8.34 0.10
CA GLY A 326 2.84 -7.39 0.38
C GLY A 326 3.72 -7.86 1.53
N ARG A 327 5.00 -7.49 1.51
CA ARG A 327 5.92 -7.74 2.61
C ARG A 327 6.19 -6.44 3.35
N CYS A 328 6.04 -6.46 4.67
CA CYS A 328 6.48 -5.37 5.53
C CYS A 328 8.00 -5.28 5.48
N ASP A 329 8.53 -4.18 4.96
CA ASP A 329 9.95 -3.87 4.91
C ASP A 329 10.42 -3.05 6.11
N GLY A 330 9.48 -2.51 6.90
CA GLY A 330 9.78 -1.87 8.17
C GLY A 330 8.58 -1.20 8.83
N VAL A 331 8.77 -0.80 10.09
CA VAL A 331 7.76 -0.21 10.98
C VAL A 331 8.40 0.92 11.79
N TRP A 332 7.78 2.10 11.80
CA TRP A 332 8.22 3.29 12.55
C TRP A 332 7.16 3.78 13.51
N LYS A 333 7.62 4.54 14.52
CA LYS A 333 6.77 5.23 15.49
C LYS A 333 7.17 6.70 15.53
N THR A 334 6.19 7.58 15.42
CA THR A 334 6.40 9.03 15.43
C THR A 334 5.42 9.66 16.41
N GLU A 335 5.84 10.65 17.17
CA GLU A 335 4.93 11.46 17.98
C GLU A 335 4.41 12.63 17.14
N LEU A 336 3.08 12.76 17.07
CA LEU A 336 2.44 13.88 16.40
C LEU A 336 1.58 14.65 17.40
N PRO A 337 1.45 15.98 17.27
CA PRO A 337 0.58 16.76 18.14
C PRO A 337 -0.90 16.52 17.84
N GLU A 338 -1.23 16.21 16.58
CA GLU A 338 -2.61 16.09 16.11
C GLU A 338 -2.76 15.02 15.02
N ILE A 339 -3.97 14.47 14.94
CA ILE A 339 -4.40 13.50 13.94
C ILE A 339 -5.80 13.86 13.42
N LEU A 340 -6.16 13.27 12.29
CA LEU A 340 -7.50 13.32 11.71
C LEU A 340 -8.19 11.98 11.93
N ARG A 341 -9.38 12.02 12.53
CA ARG A 341 -10.33 10.92 12.56
C ARG A 341 -11.28 11.04 11.37
N ILE A 342 -11.16 10.12 10.44
CA ILE A 342 -11.93 10.08 9.19
C ILE A 342 -12.90 8.91 9.26
N ASN A 343 -14.19 9.16 8.99
CA ASN A 343 -15.21 8.12 8.86
C ASN A 343 -15.68 8.05 7.41
N ALA A 344 -15.36 6.96 6.73
CA ALA A 344 -15.81 6.66 5.36
C ALA A 344 -16.36 5.22 5.33
N GLY A 345 -17.43 4.96 6.08
CA GLY A 345 -17.97 3.61 6.28
C GLY A 345 -17.13 2.78 7.27
N PHE A 346 -15.82 2.94 7.19
CA PHE A 346 -14.81 2.55 8.14
C PHE A 346 -14.23 3.78 8.81
N GLU A 347 -13.89 3.68 10.09
CA GLU A 347 -13.21 4.76 10.81
C GLU A 347 -11.71 4.52 10.80
N VAL A 348 -10.93 5.54 10.48
CA VAL A 348 -9.47 5.51 10.54
C VAL A 348 -8.96 6.79 11.20
N ARG A 349 -7.90 6.65 11.99
CA ARG A 349 -7.21 7.76 12.63
C ARG A 349 -5.82 7.86 12.01
N ALA A 350 -5.55 8.98 11.34
CA ALA A 350 -4.39 9.14 10.50
C ALA A 350 -3.78 10.52 10.67
N SER A 351 -2.48 10.67 10.41
CA SER A 351 -1.87 11.98 10.32
C SER A 351 -2.52 12.81 9.20
N PRO A 352 -2.51 14.15 9.27
CA PRO A 352 -3.01 15.00 8.18
C PRO A 352 -2.37 14.74 6.81
N ASN A 353 -1.16 14.17 6.79
CA ASN A 353 -0.39 13.87 5.59
C ASN A 353 -0.48 12.41 5.16
N HIS A 354 -1.23 11.57 5.87
CA HIS A 354 -1.49 10.21 5.44
C HIS A 354 -2.25 10.22 4.12
N ARG A 355 -1.91 9.32 3.19
CA ARG A 355 -2.51 9.28 1.85
C ARG A 355 -3.50 8.12 1.72
N PHE A 356 -4.66 8.45 1.18
CA PHE A 356 -5.70 7.53 0.76
C PHE A 356 -5.81 7.53 -0.77
N PHE A 357 -6.60 6.62 -1.31
CA PHE A 357 -6.86 6.58 -2.75
C PHE A 357 -8.29 7.02 -3.07
N LYS A 358 -8.50 7.77 -4.15
CA LYS A 358 -9.82 8.16 -4.71
C LYS A 358 -9.83 7.98 -6.22
N LEU A 359 -11.01 7.95 -6.84
CA LEU A 359 -11.10 8.05 -8.31
C LEU A 359 -11.03 9.52 -8.77
N HIS A 360 -10.29 9.73 -9.85
CA HIS A 360 -10.38 10.92 -10.69
C HIS A 360 -10.59 10.48 -12.14
N GLY A 361 -11.77 10.77 -12.69
CA GLY A 361 -12.18 10.17 -13.96
C GLY A 361 -12.37 8.66 -13.83
N ILE A 362 -11.42 7.88 -14.35
CA ILE A 362 -11.34 6.40 -14.21
C ILE A 362 -10.05 5.96 -13.52
N ASP A 363 -9.17 6.89 -13.16
CA ASP A 363 -7.86 6.60 -12.57
C ASP A 363 -7.94 6.61 -11.05
N VAL A 364 -7.24 5.66 -10.43
CA VAL A 364 -7.04 5.64 -8.98
C VAL A 364 -5.89 6.56 -8.64
N ILE A 365 -6.18 7.67 -7.97
CA ILE A 365 -5.21 8.68 -7.56
C ILE A 365 -5.06 8.73 -6.05
N GLU A 366 -3.94 9.27 -5.58
CA GLU A 366 -3.69 9.51 -4.16
C GLU A 366 -4.27 10.86 -3.70
N VAL A 367 -4.71 10.93 -2.46
CA VAL A 367 -5.21 12.14 -1.81
C VAL A 367 -4.81 12.16 -0.34
N TYR A 368 -4.37 13.32 0.16
CA TYR A 368 -4.02 13.48 1.57
C TYR A 368 -5.25 13.50 2.46
N ALA A 369 -5.10 12.99 3.68
CA ALA A 369 -6.11 12.98 4.72
C ALA A 369 -6.69 14.39 4.98
N LYS A 370 -5.84 15.42 4.98
CA LYS A 370 -6.23 16.83 5.14
C LYS A 370 -6.98 17.45 3.95
N ASP A 371 -6.79 16.90 2.75
CA ASP A 371 -7.35 17.43 1.51
C ASP A 371 -8.67 16.72 1.16
N LEU A 372 -8.97 15.61 1.85
CA LEU A 372 -10.28 14.98 1.82
C LEU A 372 -11.36 15.92 2.33
N LYS A 373 -12.52 15.85 1.69
CA LYS A 373 -13.72 16.59 2.07
C LYS A 373 -14.84 15.61 2.38
N VAL A 374 -15.75 16.02 3.25
CA VAL A 374 -17.01 15.28 3.45
C VAL A 374 -17.73 15.18 2.11
N GLY A 375 -18.02 13.95 1.70
CA GLY A 375 -18.62 13.63 0.42
C GLY A 375 -17.69 13.09 -0.66
N ASP A 376 -16.37 13.19 -0.48
CA ASP A 376 -15.40 12.46 -1.30
C ASP A 376 -15.61 10.95 -1.15
N TYR A 377 -15.24 10.18 -2.18
CA TYR A 377 -15.22 8.73 -2.14
C TYR A 377 -13.78 8.23 -2.06
N VAL A 378 -13.48 7.40 -1.06
CA VAL A 378 -12.15 6.81 -0.85
C VAL A 378 -12.19 5.30 -1.09
N ALA A 379 -11.07 4.76 -1.56
CA ALA A 379 -10.92 3.34 -1.85
C ALA A 379 -10.96 2.51 -0.56
N CYS A 380 -11.73 1.43 -0.61
CA CYS A 380 -11.82 0.42 0.44
C CYS A 380 -11.85 -0.97 -0.18
N ILE A 381 -11.87 -2.01 0.65
CA ILE A 381 -12.08 -3.38 0.21
C ILE A 381 -13.55 -3.74 0.36
N ARG A 382 -14.21 -4.12 -0.74
CA ARG A 382 -15.59 -4.64 -0.72
C ARG A 382 -15.65 -6.15 -0.60
N LYS A 383 -14.64 -6.83 -1.15
CA LYS A 383 -14.53 -8.29 -1.23
C LYS A 383 -13.12 -8.66 -0.85
N MET A 384 -12.98 -9.55 0.13
CA MET A 384 -11.69 -10.03 0.60
C MET A 384 -11.60 -11.53 0.41
N GLU A 385 -10.60 -11.98 -0.35
CA GLU A 385 -10.36 -13.40 -0.56
C GLU A 385 -9.30 -13.90 0.41
N VAL A 386 -9.75 -14.69 1.38
CA VAL A 386 -8.92 -15.37 2.37
C VAL A 386 -9.42 -16.79 2.48
N GLU A 387 -8.60 -17.76 2.08
CA GLU A 387 -8.93 -19.19 2.20
C GLU A 387 -8.99 -19.63 3.67
N GLY A 388 -8.01 -19.16 4.46
CA GLY A 388 -7.80 -19.63 5.83
C GLY A 388 -7.18 -21.03 5.87
N ALA A 389 -6.83 -21.49 7.07
CA ALA A 389 -6.28 -22.83 7.31
C ALA A 389 -6.97 -23.44 8.53
N PRO A 390 -7.10 -24.79 8.60
CA PRO A 390 -7.58 -25.48 9.81
C PRO A 390 -6.81 -25.04 11.05
N GLN A 391 -7.53 -24.74 12.14
CA GLN A 391 -6.93 -24.27 13.39
C GLN A 391 -6.97 -25.37 14.45
N LYS A 392 -5.80 -25.72 14.98
CA LYS A 392 -5.70 -26.68 16.10
C LYS A 392 -6.12 -26.02 17.41
N ILE A 393 -6.80 -26.78 18.24
CA ILE A 393 -7.20 -26.39 19.59
C ILE A 393 -6.29 -27.15 20.55
N PHE A 394 -5.65 -26.42 21.47
CA PHE A 394 -4.79 -27.03 22.47
C PHE A 394 -5.58 -28.04 23.31
N ARG A 395 -5.15 -29.30 23.28
CA ARG A 395 -5.73 -30.40 24.05
C ARG A 395 -4.72 -30.89 25.10
N ASP A 396 -5.24 -31.28 26.26
CA ASP A 396 -4.55 -32.18 27.19
C ASP A 396 -4.82 -33.63 26.73
N GLU A 397 -3.78 -34.40 26.41
CA GLU A 397 -3.87 -35.72 25.75
C GLU A 397 -4.83 -36.69 26.48
N GLN A 398 -5.06 -36.49 27.77
CA GLN A 398 -5.95 -37.31 28.61
C GLN A 398 -7.46 -37.05 28.44
N LYS A 399 -7.89 -35.97 27.76
CA LYS A 399 -9.32 -35.55 27.74
C LYS A 399 -10.03 -35.80 26.41
N THR A 400 -10.82 -36.87 26.31
CA THR A 400 -11.42 -37.37 25.04
C THR A 400 -12.63 -36.59 24.51
N CYS A 401 -13.25 -35.71 25.30
CA CYS A 401 -14.42 -34.92 24.91
C CYS A 401 -14.10 -33.57 24.25
N ILE A 402 -12.81 -33.20 24.16
CA ILE A 402 -12.35 -31.91 23.60
C ILE A 402 -11.94 -32.09 22.13
N PRO A 403 -12.55 -31.33 21.20
CA PRO A 403 -12.11 -31.29 19.81
C PRO A 403 -10.65 -30.87 19.67
N THR A 404 -9.92 -31.51 18.74
CA THR A 404 -8.53 -31.17 18.42
C THR A 404 -8.41 -30.03 17.41
N GLU A 405 -9.50 -29.72 16.70
CA GLU A 405 -9.55 -28.70 15.66
C GLU A 405 -10.82 -27.87 15.79
N LEU A 406 -10.75 -26.63 15.30
CA LEU A 406 -11.89 -25.73 15.27
C LEU A 406 -12.84 -26.14 14.14
N SER A 407 -14.00 -26.65 14.50
CA SER A 407 -15.09 -26.96 13.58
C SER A 407 -16.03 -25.75 13.37
N PRO A 408 -16.86 -25.76 12.31
CA PRO A 408 -17.93 -24.78 12.15
C PRO A 408 -18.88 -24.72 13.35
N ASP A 409 -19.24 -25.87 13.92
CA ASP A 409 -20.14 -25.94 15.08
C ASP A 409 -19.53 -25.30 16.33
N LEU A 410 -18.25 -25.61 16.61
CA LEU A 410 -17.52 -24.99 17.70
C LEU A 410 -17.33 -23.48 17.47
N SER A 411 -17.10 -23.07 16.22
CA SER A 411 -17.02 -21.65 15.85
C SER A 411 -18.33 -20.92 16.12
N GLN A 412 -19.48 -21.53 15.80
CA GLN A 412 -20.80 -20.95 16.08
C GLN A 412 -21.06 -20.84 17.59
N ILE A 413 -20.71 -21.87 18.37
CA ILE A 413 -20.78 -21.83 19.83
C ILE A 413 -19.93 -20.67 20.38
N LEU A 414 -18.68 -20.55 19.91
CA LEU A 414 -17.76 -19.51 20.34
C LEU A 414 -18.30 -18.10 20.03
N GLY A 415 -18.85 -17.90 18.82
CA GLY A 415 -19.47 -16.63 18.43
C GLY A 415 -20.65 -16.26 19.32
N TYR A 416 -21.52 -17.22 19.63
CA TYR A 416 -22.66 -16.99 20.53
C TYR A 416 -22.21 -16.64 21.94
N LEU A 417 -21.17 -17.30 22.44
CA LEU A 417 -20.60 -17.04 23.77
C LEU A 417 -19.96 -15.66 23.88
N LEU A 418 -19.17 -15.25 22.88
CA LEU A 418 -18.60 -13.90 22.81
C LEU A 418 -19.73 -12.85 22.80
N GLY A 419 -20.83 -13.17 22.11
CA GLY A 419 -22.06 -12.40 22.14
C GLY A 419 -22.64 -12.31 23.55
N CYS A 420 -22.97 -13.42 24.20
CA CYS A 420 -23.81 -13.43 25.41
C CYS A 420 -23.07 -13.33 26.75
N GLY A 421 -21.77 -13.67 26.82
CA GLY A 421 -20.86 -13.37 27.93
C GLY A 421 -21.28 -13.81 29.34
N ASN A 422 -22.04 -14.91 29.50
CA ASN A 422 -22.58 -15.31 30.80
C ASN A 422 -21.98 -16.61 31.32
N THR A 423 -21.39 -16.53 32.53
CA THR A 423 -21.06 -17.68 33.36
C THR A 423 -21.77 -17.55 34.70
N ILE A 424 -22.35 -18.65 35.21
CA ILE A 424 -23.08 -18.67 36.48
C ILE A 424 -22.56 -19.85 37.29
N GLY A 425 -21.92 -19.56 38.44
CA GLY A 425 -21.40 -20.60 39.32
C GLY A 425 -20.31 -21.48 38.69
N GLY A 426 -19.56 -20.95 37.72
CA GLY A 426 -18.55 -21.70 36.97
C GLY A 426 -19.04 -22.32 35.67
N ASP A 427 -20.35 -22.44 35.46
CA ASP A 427 -20.95 -23.02 34.25
C ASP A 427 -21.25 -21.97 33.18
N ILE A 428 -21.21 -22.38 31.92
CA ILE A 428 -21.70 -21.58 30.79
C ILE A 428 -23.22 -21.69 30.70
N VAL A 429 -23.90 -20.54 30.55
CA VAL A 429 -25.34 -20.48 30.36
C VAL A 429 -25.69 -19.67 29.12
N LEU A 430 -26.31 -20.33 28.13
CA LEU A 430 -26.92 -19.66 26.99
C LEU A 430 -28.39 -19.40 27.27
N PHE A 431 -28.94 -18.29 26.75
CA PHE A 431 -30.36 -17.99 26.93
C PHE A 431 -30.95 -17.29 25.71
N ASP A 432 -32.15 -17.72 25.32
CA ASP A 432 -32.92 -17.11 24.23
C ASP A 432 -34.42 -17.17 24.55
N LYS A 433 -35.21 -16.29 23.93
CA LYS A 433 -36.68 -16.35 24.00
C LYS A 433 -37.22 -17.46 23.10
N ASN A 434 -36.49 -17.83 22.06
CA ASN A 434 -36.88 -18.84 21.09
C ASN A 434 -36.30 -20.21 21.48
N LEU A 435 -37.18 -21.15 21.86
CA LEU A 435 -36.79 -22.51 22.22
C LEU A 435 -36.04 -23.21 21.08
N SER A 436 -36.43 -22.99 19.82
CA SER A 436 -35.80 -23.64 18.67
C SER A 436 -34.31 -23.27 18.51
N VAL A 437 -33.93 -22.04 18.90
CA VAL A 437 -32.53 -21.60 18.93
C VAL A 437 -31.79 -22.34 20.04
N ILE A 438 -32.37 -22.43 21.23
CA ILE A 438 -31.77 -23.15 22.36
C ILE A 438 -31.61 -24.64 22.08
N GLU A 439 -32.61 -25.28 21.46
CA GLU A 439 -32.52 -26.68 21.03
C GLU A 439 -31.46 -26.89 19.96
N PHE A 440 -31.29 -25.95 19.04
CA PHE A 440 -30.22 -25.98 18.04
C PHE A 440 -28.84 -25.96 18.73
N TYR A 441 -28.60 -25.01 19.64
CA TYR A 441 -27.33 -24.97 20.38
C TYR A 441 -27.13 -26.22 21.25
N ARG A 442 -28.19 -26.77 21.87
CA ARG A 442 -28.09 -28.04 22.61
C ARG A 442 -27.53 -29.18 21.73
N ARG A 443 -28.02 -29.29 20.49
CA ARG A 443 -27.50 -30.28 19.52
C ARG A 443 -26.05 -30.00 19.16
N ARG A 444 -25.69 -28.74 18.89
CA ARG A 444 -24.29 -28.34 18.61
C ARG A 444 -23.33 -28.70 19.73
N PHE A 445 -23.71 -28.50 20.99
CA PHE A 445 -22.89 -28.90 22.14
C PHE A 445 -22.78 -30.42 22.25
N SER A 446 -23.85 -31.15 21.97
CA SER A 446 -23.84 -32.61 21.94
C SER A 446 -22.95 -33.15 20.81
N GLU A 447 -23.02 -32.55 19.62
CA GLU A 447 -22.19 -32.92 18.46
C GLU A 447 -20.71 -32.55 18.68
N ALA A 448 -20.42 -31.37 19.23
CA ALA A 448 -19.06 -30.88 19.39
C ALA A 448 -18.31 -31.48 20.59
N PHE A 449 -19.01 -31.79 21.69
CA PHE A 449 -18.37 -32.19 22.95
C PHE A 449 -18.88 -33.52 23.53
N ASN A 450 -19.83 -34.19 22.86
CA ASN A 450 -20.51 -35.37 23.37
C ASN A 450 -21.14 -35.13 24.76
N LEU A 451 -21.69 -33.92 24.98
CA LEU A 451 -22.31 -33.52 26.24
C LEU A 451 -23.84 -33.52 26.15
N ASP A 452 -24.51 -34.06 27.16
CA ASP A 452 -25.96 -33.91 27.33
C ASP A 452 -26.26 -32.65 28.15
N CYS A 453 -26.83 -31.64 27.50
CA CYS A 453 -27.03 -30.32 28.07
C CYS A 453 -28.51 -30.10 28.41
N ARG A 454 -28.79 -29.55 29.60
CA ARG A 454 -30.17 -29.38 30.11
C ARG A 454 -30.76 -28.03 29.73
N ILE A 455 -32.02 -28.03 29.31
CA ILE A 455 -32.81 -26.83 29.02
C ILE A 455 -33.75 -26.53 30.19
N PHE A 456 -33.72 -25.29 30.67
CA PHE A 456 -34.60 -24.80 31.73
C PHE A 456 -35.47 -23.65 31.22
N ARG A 457 -36.75 -23.62 31.63
CA ARG A 457 -37.65 -22.48 31.37
C ARG A 457 -37.68 -21.56 32.59
N ARG A 458 -37.45 -20.26 32.41
CA ARG A 458 -37.45 -19.26 33.51
C ARG A 458 -38.65 -18.31 33.41
N GLN A 459 -38.96 -17.62 34.51
CA GLN A 459 -39.94 -16.51 34.53
C GLN A 459 -39.61 -15.47 33.45
N GLY A 460 -40.64 -14.98 32.75
CA GLY A 460 -40.50 -14.05 31.62
C GLY A 460 -40.31 -14.71 30.25
N GLY A 461 -40.55 -16.02 30.12
CA GLY A 461 -40.63 -16.71 28.83
C GLY A 461 -39.28 -16.95 28.12
N LYS A 462 -38.19 -17.01 28.89
CA LYS A 462 -36.84 -17.30 28.37
C LYS A 462 -36.46 -18.74 28.66
N TYR A 463 -35.73 -19.34 27.72
CA TYR A 463 -35.15 -20.67 27.84
C TYR A 463 -33.65 -20.55 28.07
N TRP A 464 -33.14 -21.35 29.00
CA TRP A 464 -31.73 -21.40 29.39
C TRP A 464 -31.16 -22.76 29.02
N LEU A 465 -29.99 -22.79 28.40
CA LEU A 465 -29.18 -23.98 28.20
C LEU A 465 -27.99 -23.89 29.15
N ARG A 466 -27.91 -24.81 30.11
CA ARG A 466 -26.78 -24.89 31.05
C ARG A 466 -25.81 -25.98 30.60
N ILE A 467 -24.53 -25.63 30.57
CA ILE A 467 -23.44 -26.55 30.25
C ILE A 467 -22.70 -26.88 31.54
N GLU A 468 -22.98 -28.05 32.11
CA GLU A 468 -22.43 -28.51 33.39
C GLU A 468 -21.12 -29.29 33.15
N SER A 469 -20.10 -28.60 32.62
CA SER A 469 -18.76 -29.18 32.39
C SER A 469 -17.68 -28.12 32.61
N GLY A 470 -16.86 -28.31 33.65
CA GLY A 470 -15.74 -27.41 33.95
C GLY A 470 -14.71 -27.37 32.83
N GLU A 471 -14.37 -28.53 32.26
CA GLU A 471 -13.36 -28.66 31.21
C GLU A 471 -13.75 -27.91 29.92
N VAL A 472 -15.00 -28.10 29.48
CA VAL A 472 -15.52 -27.40 28.30
C VAL A 472 -15.67 -25.91 28.59
N THR A 473 -16.04 -25.55 29.82
CA THR A 473 -16.12 -24.14 30.21
C THR A 473 -14.75 -23.45 30.18
N ASP A 474 -13.71 -24.09 30.72
CA ASP A 474 -12.35 -23.54 30.73
C ASP A 474 -11.79 -23.41 29.32
N LEU A 475 -12.02 -24.43 28.48
CA LEU A 475 -11.67 -24.37 27.07
C LEU A 475 -12.36 -23.20 26.35
N LEU A 476 -13.68 -23.08 26.48
CA LEU A 476 -14.45 -22.04 25.80
C LEU A 476 -14.09 -20.64 26.30
N LYS A 477 -13.76 -20.48 27.59
CA LYS A 477 -13.21 -19.23 28.14
C LYS A 477 -11.86 -18.89 27.49
N LYS A 478 -10.95 -19.86 27.38
CA LYS A 478 -9.65 -19.67 26.72
C LYS A 478 -9.84 -19.29 25.25
N LEU A 479 -10.63 -20.04 24.50
CA LEU A 479 -10.95 -19.75 23.10
C LEU A 479 -11.63 -18.39 22.94
N SER A 480 -12.47 -17.96 23.89
CA SER A 480 -13.10 -16.63 23.88
C SER A 480 -12.10 -15.50 24.13
N CYS A 481 -10.96 -15.77 24.76
CA CYS A 481 -9.88 -14.79 24.91
C CYS A 481 -8.97 -14.72 23.67
N GLU A 482 -8.81 -15.85 22.96
CA GLU A 482 -7.90 -16.01 21.82
C GLU A 482 -8.61 -15.94 20.46
N TRP A 483 -9.94 -15.73 20.44
CA TRP A 483 -10.77 -15.84 19.22
C TRP A 483 -10.25 -14.99 18.05
N ASN A 484 -9.70 -13.81 18.34
CA ASN A 484 -9.19 -12.87 17.34
C ASN A 484 -7.88 -13.35 16.68
N GLN A 485 -7.18 -14.30 17.29
CA GLN A 485 -5.99 -14.94 16.71
C GLN A 485 -6.36 -16.18 15.88
N ILE A 486 -7.46 -16.84 16.25
CA ILE A 486 -7.88 -18.13 15.69
C ILE A 486 -8.88 -17.92 14.54
N ILE A 487 -9.99 -17.23 14.79
CA ILE A 487 -11.10 -17.10 13.83
C ILE A 487 -10.65 -16.43 12.53
N PRO A 488 -9.93 -15.30 12.51
CA PRO A 488 -9.54 -14.67 11.25
C PRO A 488 -8.65 -15.55 10.36
N LYS A 489 -7.90 -16.50 10.93
CA LYS A 489 -7.06 -17.44 10.15
C LYS A 489 -7.80 -18.73 9.77
N SER A 490 -9.01 -18.92 10.29
CA SER A 490 -9.79 -20.15 10.09
C SER A 490 -10.40 -20.23 8.69
N PRO A 491 -10.79 -21.45 8.23
CA PRO A 491 -11.47 -21.62 6.97
C PRO A 491 -12.77 -20.81 6.92
N ARG A 492 -13.16 -20.42 5.71
CA ARG A 492 -14.33 -19.57 5.45
C ARG A 492 -15.60 -20.02 6.18
N GLU A 493 -15.88 -21.32 6.24
CA GLU A 493 -17.04 -21.89 6.94
C GLU A 493 -17.03 -21.68 8.47
N CYS A 494 -15.84 -21.74 9.09
CA CYS A 494 -15.67 -21.48 10.52
C CYS A 494 -15.91 -20.00 10.82
N VAL A 495 -15.36 -19.11 9.98
CA VAL A 495 -15.59 -17.67 10.10
C VAL A 495 -17.07 -17.32 9.94
N ALA A 496 -17.74 -17.89 8.93
CA ALA A 496 -19.18 -17.70 8.72
C ALA A 496 -19.98 -18.16 9.95
N SER A 497 -19.67 -19.35 10.46
CA SER A 497 -20.36 -19.94 11.61
C SER A 497 -20.14 -19.11 12.88
N PHE A 498 -18.93 -18.58 13.09
CA PHE A 498 -18.64 -17.66 14.19
C PHE A 498 -19.47 -16.37 14.09
N ILE A 499 -19.52 -15.72 12.92
CA ILE A 499 -20.33 -14.50 12.72
C ILE A 499 -21.82 -14.81 12.93
N LYS A 500 -22.29 -15.97 12.44
CA LYS A 500 -23.66 -16.44 12.65
C LYS A 500 -23.97 -16.61 14.14
N GLY A 501 -23.08 -17.23 14.90
CA GLY A 501 -23.23 -17.41 16.34
C GLY A 501 -23.32 -16.08 17.10
N PHE A 502 -22.42 -15.15 16.80
CA PHE A 502 -22.46 -13.80 17.37
C PHE A 502 -23.75 -13.06 16.98
N SER A 503 -24.21 -13.23 15.75
CA SER A 503 -25.45 -12.63 15.24
C SER A 503 -26.71 -13.27 15.82
N ASP A 504 -26.69 -14.56 16.18
CA ASP A 504 -27.79 -15.19 16.91
C ASP A 504 -27.94 -14.55 18.30
N ALA A 505 -26.82 -14.35 19.00
CA ALA A 505 -26.75 -13.75 20.34
C ALA A 505 -27.12 -12.26 20.37
N ARG A 506 -26.61 -11.47 19.41
CA ARG A 506 -26.70 -10.00 19.43
C ARG A 506 -27.55 -9.39 18.31
N GLY A 507 -28.00 -10.22 17.37
CA GLY A 507 -28.69 -9.76 16.18
C GLY A 507 -30.13 -9.37 16.42
N TYR A 508 -30.39 -8.09 16.18
CA TYR A 508 -31.73 -7.53 16.07
C TYR A 508 -32.08 -7.30 14.61
N VAL A 509 -33.20 -7.86 14.16
CA VAL A 509 -33.71 -7.72 12.80
C VAL A 509 -34.91 -6.79 12.79
N SER A 510 -34.80 -5.68 12.05
CA SER A 510 -35.90 -4.76 11.75
C SER A 510 -35.97 -4.51 10.23
N ASN A 511 -35.57 -3.31 9.78
CA ASN A 511 -35.35 -3.00 8.36
C ASN A 511 -33.90 -3.27 7.91
N SER A 512 -33.05 -3.73 8.83
CA SER A 512 -31.63 -4.05 8.68
C SER A 512 -31.28 -5.10 9.73
N LEU A 513 -30.13 -5.76 9.56
CA LEU A 513 -29.50 -6.49 10.66
C LEU A 513 -28.68 -5.51 11.49
N ARG A 514 -28.92 -5.47 12.80
CA ARG A 514 -28.16 -4.66 13.76
C ARG A 514 -27.55 -5.55 14.83
N LEU A 515 -26.24 -5.42 15.03
CA LEU A 515 -25.51 -6.06 16.12
C LEU A 515 -25.11 -4.97 17.12
N ILE A 516 -25.62 -5.06 18.35
CA ILE A 516 -25.34 -4.08 19.40
C ILE A 516 -24.38 -4.69 20.42
N TYR A 517 -23.24 -4.04 20.64
CA TYR A 517 -22.21 -4.51 21.58
C TYR A 517 -21.45 -3.36 22.24
N ARG A 518 -20.93 -3.57 23.46
CA ARG A 518 -20.26 -2.52 24.23
C ARG A 518 -18.88 -2.18 23.69
N GLU A 519 -18.14 -3.20 23.26
CA GLU A 519 -16.76 -3.04 22.78
C GLU A 519 -16.74 -2.81 21.26
N LYS A 520 -16.24 -1.65 20.84
CA LYS A 520 -16.15 -1.26 19.44
C LYS A 520 -15.23 -2.19 18.63
N ASN A 521 -14.07 -2.54 19.19
CA ASN A 521 -13.03 -3.34 18.54
C ASN A 521 -13.55 -4.70 18.04
N ILE A 522 -14.45 -5.35 18.80
CA ILE A 522 -15.06 -6.61 18.39
C ILE A 522 -15.94 -6.40 17.15
N LEU A 523 -16.73 -5.32 17.13
CA LEU A 523 -17.55 -4.98 15.96
C LEU A 523 -16.69 -4.60 14.76
N GLU A 524 -15.56 -3.91 14.95
CA GLU A 524 -14.62 -3.55 13.88
C GLU A 524 -14.00 -4.81 13.24
N ILE A 525 -13.55 -5.77 14.06
CA ILE A 525 -13.05 -7.06 13.54
C ILE A 525 -14.18 -7.83 12.82
N LEU A 526 -15.39 -7.88 13.38
CA LEU A 526 -16.54 -8.51 12.72
C LEU A 526 -16.88 -7.83 11.38
N GLN A 527 -16.82 -6.50 11.33
CA GLN A 527 -17.02 -5.72 10.11
C GLN A 527 -16.00 -6.13 9.03
N LEU A 528 -14.73 -6.32 9.39
CA LEU A 528 -13.69 -6.79 8.47
C LEU A 528 -13.90 -8.25 8.04
N LEU A 529 -14.25 -9.15 8.96
CA LEU A 529 -14.54 -10.55 8.64
C LEU A 529 -15.74 -10.70 7.70
N MET A 530 -16.76 -9.85 7.84
CA MET A 530 -17.93 -9.80 6.95
C MET A 530 -17.56 -9.45 5.49
N LEU A 531 -16.46 -8.71 5.25
CA LEU A 531 -15.99 -8.40 3.89
C LEU A 531 -15.54 -9.64 3.11
N ARG A 532 -15.18 -10.73 3.79
CA ARG A 532 -14.90 -12.03 3.13
C ARG A 532 -16.11 -12.58 2.41
N PHE A 533 -17.29 -12.26 2.93
CA PHE A 533 -18.58 -12.67 2.40
C PHE A 533 -19.21 -11.59 1.54
N THR A 534 -18.47 -10.52 1.21
CA THR A 534 -19.00 -9.37 0.47
C THR A 534 -20.19 -8.71 1.19
N VAL A 535 -20.18 -8.79 2.52
CA VAL A 535 -21.18 -8.16 3.39
C VAL A 535 -20.59 -6.86 3.92
N LYS A 536 -21.03 -5.74 3.37
CA LYS A 536 -20.68 -4.42 3.89
C LYS A 536 -21.54 -4.10 5.12
N SER A 537 -20.92 -3.46 6.10
CA SER A 537 -21.60 -2.96 7.29
C SER A 537 -21.02 -1.64 7.72
N THR A 538 -21.74 -0.91 8.58
CA THR A 538 -21.29 0.37 9.14
C THR A 538 -21.45 0.36 10.65
N ILE A 539 -20.52 1.01 11.37
CA ILE A 539 -20.55 1.09 12.83
C ILE A 539 -20.88 2.52 13.27
N HIS A 540 -21.80 2.64 14.21
CA HIS A 540 -22.20 3.93 14.79
C HIS A 540 -22.27 3.83 16.31
N ARG A 541 -21.94 4.93 17.00
CA ARG A 541 -22.06 5.01 18.45
C ARG A 541 -23.53 5.18 18.85
N ILE A 542 -23.96 4.44 19.87
CA ILE A 542 -25.22 4.64 20.58
C ILE A 542 -24.92 4.93 22.05
N LYS A 543 -25.90 5.42 22.84
CA LYS A 543 -25.69 5.96 24.20
C LYS A 543 -24.60 5.23 25.02
N ASN A 544 -24.75 3.92 25.22
CA ASN A 544 -23.84 3.10 26.05
C ASN A 544 -23.25 1.89 25.31
N ALA A 545 -23.23 1.91 23.97
CA ALA A 545 -22.74 0.80 23.16
C ALA A 545 -22.43 1.25 21.73
N TRP A 546 -22.06 0.31 20.88
CA TRP A 546 -21.87 0.47 19.45
C TRP A 546 -22.84 -0.42 18.70
N SER A 547 -23.25 0.03 17.52
CA SER A 547 -24.19 -0.68 16.66
C SER A 547 -23.59 -0.88 15.28
N LEU A 548 -23.34 -2.14 14.91
CA LEU A 548 -22.96 -2.54 13.55
C LEU A 548 -24.22 -2.81 12.75
N HIS A 549 -24.36 -2.15 11.61
CA HIS A 549 -25.55 -2.21 10.75
C HIS A 549 -25.21 -2.79 9.38
N VAL A 550 -25.88 -3.88 9.00
CA VAL A 550 -25.97 -4.37 7.61
C VAL A 550 -27.32 -3.92 7.06
N SER A 551 -27.30 -2.89 6.21
CA SER A 551 -28.51 -2.27 5.67
C SER A 551 -28.64 -2.35 4.16
N GLU A 552 -27.54 -2.57 3.44
CA GLU A 552 -27.57 -2.66 1.98
C GLU A 552 -28.21 -3.98 1.53
N PRO A 553 -29.09 -3.97 0.51
CA PRO A 553 -29.81 -5.17 0.08
C PRO A 553 -28.88 -6.30 -0.38
N VAL A 554 -27.87 -5.97 -1.19
CA VAL A 554 -26.87 -6.94 -1.67
C VAL A 554 -26.12 -7.54 -0.49
N SER A 555 -25.67 -6.69 0.46
CA SER A 555 -25.01 -7.16 1.68
C SER A 555 -25.94 -8.02 2.56
N LEU A 556 -27.24 -7.73 2.61
CA LEU A 556 -28.23 -8.57 3.31
C LEU A 556 -28.43 -9.93 2.62
N ILE A 557 -28.50 -9.97 1.29
CA ILE A 557 -28.58 -11.22 0.51
C ILE A 557 -27.32 -12.05 0.77
N ASN A 558 -26.15 -11.44 0.62
CA ASN A 558 -24.87 -12.10 0.87
C ASN A 558 -24.78 -12.62 2.31
N PHE A 559 -25.28 -11.86 3.29
CA PHE A 559 -25.34 -12.30 4.68
C PHE A 559 -26.27 -13.52 4.82
N ILE A 560 -27.48 -13.50 4.26
CA ILE A 560 -28.44 -14.61 4.35
C ILE A 560 -27.88 -15.89 3.71
N GLU A 561 -27.26 -15.76 2.54
CA GLU A 561 -26.76 -16.90 1.75
C GLU A 561 -25.47 -17.49 2.31
N ASN A 562 -24.54 -16.66 2.77
CA ASN A 562 -23.20 -17.11 3.15
C ASN A 562 -22.99 -17.26 4.67
N ILE A 563 -23.81 -16.61 5.51
CA ILE A 563 -23.65 -16.59 6.98
C ILE A 563 -24.93 -17.10 7.65
N GLY A 564 -26.06 -16.45 7.39
CA GLY A 564 -27.38 -16.79 7.90
C GLY A 564 -27.60 -16.46 9.38
N LEU A 565 -28.70 -16.97 9.91
CA LEU A 565 -29.07 -16.97 11.33
C LEU A 565 -29.69 -18.33 11.68
N THR A 566 -29.73 -18.67 12.95
CA THR A 566 -30.43 -19.88 13.42
C THR A 566 -31.93 -19.64 13.52
N ASP A 567 -32.35 -18.44 13.91
CA ASP A 567 -33.75 -18.05 14.00
C ASP A 567 -34.37 -17.84 12.60
N LYS A 568 -35.22 -18.80 12.18
CA LYS A 568 -35.89 -18.79 10.87
C LYS A 568 -36.81 -17.59 10.67
N ASP A 569 -37.41 -17.05 11.72
CA ASP A 569 -38.30 -15.89 11.62
C ASP A 569 -37.51 -14.58 11.47
N LYS A 570 -36.32 -14.49 12.07
CA LYS A 570 -35.36 -13.42 11.75
C LYS A 570 -34.94 -13.49 10.27
N ILE A 571 -34.63 -14.68 9.74
CA ILE A 571 -34.26 -14.84 8.32
C ILE A 571 -35.41 -14.43 7.40
N ARG A 572 -36.63 -14.91 7.63
CA ARG A 572 -37.81 -14.55 6.82
C ARG A 572 -38.00 -13.04 6.75
N ARG A 573 -37.85 -12.34 7.88
CA ARG A 573 -37.92 -10.87 7.92
C ARG A 573 -36.82 -10.21 7.10
N LEU A 574 -35.59 -10.72 7.15
CA LEU A 574 -34.49 -10.22 6.31
C LEU A 574 -34.76 -10.47 4.82
N ILE A 575 -35.25 -11.65 4.42
CA ILE A 575 -35.57 -11.99 3.02
C ILE A 575 -36.63 -11.04 2.45
N VAL A 576 -37.73 -10.82 3.18
CA VAL A 576 -38.80 -9.91 2.75
C VAL A 576 -38.26 -8.51 2.51
N LYS A 577 -37.29 -8.06 3.31
CA LYS A 577 -36.70 -6.72 3.18
C LYS A 577 -35.65 -6.65 2.07
N ALA A 578 -34.82 -7.68 1.92
CA ALA A 578 -33.86 -7.79 0.82
C ALA A 578 -34.56 -7.69 -0.54
N LYS A 579 -35.74 -8.31 -0.70
CA LYS A 579 -36.54 -8.27 -1.93
C LYS A 579 -37.22 -6.91 -2.22
N ASN A 580 -37.44 -6.08 -1.20
CA ASN A 580 -38.22 -4.85 -1.32
C ASN A 580 -37.39 -3.59 -1.66
N ILE A 581 -36.06 -3.69 -1.77
CA ILE A 581 -35.19 -2.53 -2.00
C ILE A 581 -34.62 -2.59 -3.41
N LYS A 582 -34.98 -1.61 -4.26
CA LYS A 582 -34.67 -1.55 -5.69
C LYS A 582 -33.28 -0.99 -6.05
N ILE A 583 -32.45 -0.58 -5.07
CA ILE A 583 -31.25 0.22 -5.33
C ILE A 583 -30.00 -0.54 -4.86
N ASN A 584 -29.10 -0.83 -5.80
CA ASN A 584 -27.73 -1.24 -5.52
C ASN A 584 -26.91 0.01 -5.16
N ASN A 585 -26.23 0.02 -4.01
CA ASN A 585 -25.48 1.18 -3.52
C ASN A 585 -23.96 0.99 -3.65
N ASP A 586 -23.50 -0.07 -4.32
CA ASP A 586 -22.08 -0.27 -4.63
C ASP A 586 -21.66 0.62 -5.81
N VAL A 587 -21.57 1.91 -5.53
CA VAL A 587 -21.23 2.97 -6.49
C VAL A 587 -19.74 2.89 -6.86
N ILE A 588 -19.46 3.06 -8.14
CA ILE A 588 -18.10 3.35 -8.64
C ILE A 588 -18.13 4.80 -9.16
N PRO A 589 -17.47 5.75 -8.47
CA PRO A 589 -17.61 7.19 -8.72
C PRO A 589 -16.84 7.66 -9.97
N VAL A 590 -17.10 7.04 -11.11
CA VAL A 590 -16.55 7.40 -12.41
C VAL A 590 -17.23 8.67 -12.94
N SER A 591 -16.47 9.53 -13.61
CA SER A 591 -17.02 10.72 -14.26
C SER A 591 -18.04 10.36 -15.36
N LEU A 592 -19.22 10.98 -15.31
CA LEU A 592 -20.24 10.83 -16.35
C LEU A 592 -19.79 11.32 -17.71
N GLU A 593 -18.93 12.33 -17.75
CA GLU A 593 -18.42 12.91 -19.00
C GLU A 593 -17.63 11.86 -19.78
N ILE A 594 -16.74 11.13 -19.11
CA ILE A 594 -15.96 10.02 -19.72
C ILE A 594 -16.91 8.94 -20.26
N LEU A 595 -17.96 8.60 -19.51
CA LEU A 595 -18.95 7.61 -19.92
C LEU A 595 -19.79 8.10 -21.11
N GLN A 596 -20.06 9.40 -21.21
CA GLN A 596 -20.74 10.00 -22.36
C GLN A 596 -19.84 10.08 -23.58
N ASP A 597 -18.54 10.35 -23.41
CA ASP A 597 -17.56 10.39 -24.49
C ASP A 597 -17.37 9.02 -25.13
N LEU A 598 -17.17 7.99 -24.29
CA LEU A 598 -17.07 6.60 -24.75
C LEU A 598 -18.36 6.15 -25.44
N ALA A 599 -19.53 6.47 -24.87
CA ALA A 599 -20.81 6.14 -25.49
C ALA A 599 -20.99 6.76 -26.89
N ARG A 600 -20.65 8.04 -27.03
CA ARG A 600 -20.67 8.76 -28.31
C ARG A 600 -19.70 8.14 -29.31
N TYR A 601 -18.49 7.83 -28.87
CA TYR A 601 -17.47 7.21 -29.71
C TYR A 601 -17.95 5.86 -30.29
N PHE A 602 -18.51 4.99 -29.45
CA PHE A 602 -19.01 3.69 -29.88
C PHE A 602 -20.40 3.73 -30.52
N GLY A 603 -20.97 4.91 -30.78
CA GLY A 603 -22.29 5.07 -31.39
C GLY A 603 -23.44 4.50 -30.55
N VAL A 604 -23.24 4.34 -29.23
CA VAL A 604 -24.26 3.80 -28.33
C VAL A 604 -25.11 4.95 -27.81
N THR A 605 -26.38 4.97 -28.21
CA THR A 605 -27.30 6.03 -27.82
C THR A 605 -27.58 6.04 -26.32
N SER A 606 -27.64 7.24 -25.73
CA SER A 606 -27.80 7.45 -24.27
C SER A 606 -29.05 6.80 -23.68
N TYR A 607 -30.14 6.65 -24.43
CA TYR A 607 -31.35 5.95 -23.98
C TYR A 607 -31.17 4.42 -23.86
N LYS A 608 -30.18 3.86 -24.56
CA LYS A 608 -29.79 2.44 -24.45
C LYS A 608 -28.75 2.21 -23.36
N LEU A 609 -28.36 3.21 -22.59
CA LEU A 609 -27.36 3.06 -21.54
C LEU A 609 -28.01 3.11 -20.15
N PRO A 610 -27.45 2.39 -19.17
CA PRO A 610 -27.88 2.50 -17.78
C PRO A 610 -27.82 3.96 -17.32
N LYS A 611 -28.89 4.43 -16.69
CA LYS A 611 -28.93 5.79 -16.14
C LYS A 611 -28.24 5.83 -14.78
N PRO A 612 -27.41 6.85 -14.52
CA PRO A 612 -26.75 6.99 -13.24
C PRO A 612 -27.76 7.14 -12.09
N THR A 613 -27.33 6.78 -10.90
CA THR A 613 -28.09 6.94 -9.67
C THR A 613 -28.38 8.42 -9.38
N ARG A 614 -29.22 8.69 -8.36
CA ARG A 614 -29.52 10.07 -7.91
C ARG A 614 -28.28 10.91 -7.59
N ASN A 615 -27.17 10.26 -7.24
CA ASN A 615 -25.89 10.92 -6.95
C ASN A 615 -25.01 11.13 -8.20
N ARG A 616 -25.56 10.98 -9.41
CA ARG A 616 -24.86 11.13 -10.69
C ARG A 616 -23.71 10.12 -10.93
N PHE A 617 -23.68 9.00 -10.22
CA PHE A 617 -22.72 7.91 -10.45
C PHE A 617 -23.43 6.62 -10.82
N MET A 618 -22.77 5.74 -11.58
CA MET A 618 -23.27 4.38 -11.84
C MET A 618 -22.94 3.45 -10.66
N ASP A 619 -23.87 2.55 -10.36
CA ASP A 619 -23.53 1.39 -9.54
C ASP A 619 -22.70 0.37 -10.36
N ARG A 620 -22.02 -0.54 -9.67
CA ARG A 620 -21.13 -1.53 -10.31
C ARG A 620 -21.84 -2.41 -11.33
N LEU A 621 -23.11 -2.79 -11.12
CA LEU A 621 -23.85 -3.64 -12.06
C LEU A 621 -24.24 -2.84 -13.31
N GLN A 622 -24.67 -1.60 -13.13
CA GLN A 622 -24.92 -0.66 -14.21
C GLN A 622 -23.63 -0.43 -15.02
N LEU A 623 -22.50 -0.22 -14.36
CA LEU A 623 -21.22 -0.01 -15.05
C LEU A 623 -20.75 -1.29 -15.78
N ALA A 624 -20.96 -2.47 -15.20
CA ALA A 624 -20.69 -3.75 -15.87
C ALA A 624 -21.54 -3.92 -17.14
N GLU A 625 -22.83 -3.57 -17.06
CA GLU A 625 -23.72 -3.60 -18.21
C GLU A 625 -23.33 -2.58 -19.27
N TYR A 626 -22.94 -1.38 -18.85
CA TYR A 626 -22.40 -0.35 -19.73
C TYR A 626 -21.18 -0.88 -20.50
N VAL A 627 -20.18 -1.43 -19.81
CA VAL A 627 -18.96 -1.98 -20.43
C VAL A 627 -19.31 -3.08 -21.43
N ARG A 628 -20.21 -4.01 -21.06
CA ARG A 628 -20.66 -5.08 -21.96
C ARG A 628 -21.29 -4.52 -23.24
N ARG A 629 -22.19 -3.54 -23.13
CA ARG A 629 -22.86 -2.92 -24.28
C ARG A 629 -21.87 -2.19 -25.19
N ILE A 630 -20.88 -1.51 -24.61
CA ILE A 630 -19.80 -0.86 -25.36
C ILE A 630 -18.97 -1.89 -26.14
N LYS A 631 -18.56 -2.98 -25.49
CA LYS A 631 -17.79 -4.07 -26.12
C LYS A 631 -18.56 -4.80 -27.23
N SER A 632 -19.88 -4.85 -27.15
CA SER A 632 -20.74 -5.42 -28.20
C SER A 632 -21.04 -4.45 -29.35
N SER A 633 -20.51 -3.21 -29.32
CA SER A 633 -20.70 -2.26 -30.42
C SER A 633 -19.94 -2.69 -31.67
N PRO A 634 -20.49 -2.49 -32.88
CA PRO A 634 -19.78 -2.75 -34.15
C PRO A 634 -18.45 -2.01 -34.29
N ASN A 635 -18.28 -0.89 -33.56
CA ASN A 635 -17.07 -0.09 -33.60
C ASN A 635 -15.96 -0.59 -32.64
N TRP A 636 -16.23 -1.63 -31.84
CA TRP A 636 -15.28 -2.17 -30.85
C TRP A 636 -13.96 -2.59 -31.47
N ASP A 637 -14.01 -3.47 -32.48
CA ASP A 637 -12.82 -4.04 -33.11
C ASP A 637 -12.00 -3.02 -33.91
N ARG A 638 -12.57 -1.83 -34.18
CA ARG A 638 -11.94 -0.74 -34.94
C ARG A 638 -11.49 0.42 -34.08
N ALA A 639 -11.73 0.38 -32.77
CA ALA A 639 -11.41 1.48 -31.88
C ALA A 639 -9.89 1.60 -31.65
N PRO A 640 -9.33 2.83 -31.59
CA PRO A 640 -7.98 3.08 -31.17
C PRO A 640 -7.71 2.48 -29.80
N ARG A 641 -6.47 2.02 -29.62
CA ARG A 641 -6.03 1.35 -28.40
C ARG A 641 -6.29 2.18 -27.13
N GLU A 642 -6.08 3.49 -27.18
CA GLU A 642 -6.36 4.39 -26.05
C GLU A 642 -7.83 4.34 -25.59
N VAL A 643 -8.77 4.23 -26.53
CA VAL A 643 -10.21 4.14 -26.21
C VAL A 643 -10.55 2.78 -25.64
N VAL A 644 -9.98 1.71 -26.21
CA VAL A 644 -10.11 0.34 -25.70
C VAL A 644 -9.56 0.23 -24.29
N ASP A 645 -8.39 0.82 -24.02
CA ASP A 645 -7.73 0.81 -22.71
C ASP A 645 -8.60 1.49 -21.64
N LYS A 646 -9.27 2.61 -21.96
CA LYS A 646 -10.24 3.26 -21.06
C LYS A 646 -11.40 2.33 -20.72
N VAL A 647 -11.93 1.57 -21.70
CA VAL A 647 -13.01 0.60 -21.46
C VAL A 647 -12.51 -0.63 -20.68
N MET A 648 -11.29 -1.11 -20.94
CA MET A 648 -10.66 -2.17 -20.15
C MET A 648 -10.46 -1.73 -18.70
N GLN A 649 -10.06 -0.48 -18.46
CA GLN A 649 -9.89 0.04 -17.10
C GLN A 649 -11.23 0.12 -16.36
N LEU A 650 -12.32 0.53 -17.03
CA LEU A 650 -13.67 0.43 -16.46
C LEU A 650 -14.05 -0.99 -16.09
N GLU A 651 -13.72 -1.97 -16.95
CA GLU A 651 -13.95 -3.39 -16.65
C GLU A 651 -13.15 -3.84 -15.42
N ARG A 652 -11.85 -3.51 -15.35
CA ARG A 652 -11.03 -3.84 -14.18
C ARG A 652 -11.58 -3.20 -12.91
N LEU A 653 -12.05 -1.95 -12.96
CA LEU A 653 -12.71 -1.31 -11.83
C LEU A 653 -13.97 -2.07 -11.39
N VAL A 654 -14.79 -2.53 -12.35
CA VAL A 654 -16.00 -3.35 -12.12
C VAL A 654 -15.66 -4.71 -11.49
N GLU A 655 -14.61 -5.36 -11.95
CA GLU A 655 -14.21 -6.68 -11.47
C GLU A 655 -13.42 -6.62 -10.16
N SER A 656 -12.80 -5.48 -9.86
CA SER A 656 -11.91 -5.33 -8.71
C SER A 656 -12.59 -5.61 -7.35
N PRO A 657 -11.82 -6.07 -6.36
CA PRO A 657 -12.21 -6.13 -4.95
C PRO A 657 -12.32 -4.75 -4.30
N LEU A 658 -11.98 -3.66 -5.01
CA LEU A 658 -12.09 -2.30 -4.50
C LEU A 658 -13.56 -1.87 -4.43
N GLY A 659 -13.93 -1.24 -3.32
CA GLY A 659 -15.15 -0.46 -3.16
C GLY A 659 -14.81 1.01 -2.95
N TRP A 660 -15.83 1.87 -3.01
CA TRP A 660 -15.68 3.31 -2.87
C TRP A 660 -16.63 3.81 -1.79
N GLU A 661 -16.08 4.23 -0.66
CA GLU A 661 -16.88 4.68 0.48
C GLU A 661 -16.86 6.19 0.61
N LYS A 662 -18.05 6.76 0.81
CA LYS A 662 -18.22 8.19 0.98
C LYS A 662 -17.74 8.62 2.35
N VAL A 663 -16.86 9.63 2.39
CA VAL A 663 -16.41 10.30 3.62
C VAL A 663 -17.61 11.01 4.25
N LYS A 664 -17.97 10.60 5.47
CA LYS A 664 -19.11 11.11 6.24
C LYS A 664 -18.69 12.20 7.22
N SER A 665 -17.52 12.07 7.82
CA SER A 665 -16.98 13.05 8.77
C SER A 665 -15.47 13.03 8.78
N ILE A 666 -14.88 14.19 9.03
CA ILE A 666 -13.45 14.38 9.29
C ILE A 666 -13.36 15.26 10.54
N VAL A 667 -12.72 14.76 11.59
CA VAL A 667 -12.57 15.46 12.86
C VAL A 667 -11.10 15.53 13.20
N ARG A 668 -10.60 16.73 13.52
CA ARG A 668 -9.23 16.92 13.99
C ARG A 668 -9.20 16.76 15.51
N GLU A 669 -8.25 15.99 16.01
CA GLU A 669 -8.11 15.70 17.45
C GLU A 669 -6.63 15.64 17.85
N PRO A 670 -6.29 15.95 19.12
CA PRO A 670 -4.94 15.77 19.61
C PRO A 670 -4.54 14.31 19.55
N SER A 671 -3.27 14.04 19.25
CA SER A 671 -2.77 12.66 19.31
C SER A 671 -2.59 12.24 20.77
N ASP A 672 -3.12 11.07 21.12
CA ASP A 672 -3.05 10.46 22.44
C ASP A 672 -1.94 9.39 22.54
N SER A 673 -1.27 9.08 21.44
CA SER A 673 -0.27 8.02 21.36
C SER A 673 0.66 8.16 20.15
N PRO A 674 1.88 7.59 20.18
CA PRO A 674 2.74 7.57 19.01
C PRO A 674 2.05 6.87 17.84
N VAL A 675 2.04 7.53 16.69
CA VAL A 675 1.47 7.00 15.44
C VAL A 675 2.49 6.13 14.71
N TYR A 676 2.01 5.19 13.93
CA TYR A 676 2.78 4.14 13.29
C TYR A 676 2.79 4.29 11.78
N ASP A 677 3.92 3.98 11.18
CA ASP A 677 4.09 3.97 9.73
C ASP A 677 4.72 2.65 9.32
N ILE A 678 4.31 2.10 8.17
CA ILE A 678 4.82 0.83 7.68
C ILE A 678 5.12 0.89 6.19
N SER A 679 6.22 0.25 5.79
CA SER A 679 6.59 0.11 4.38
C SER A 679 6.25 -1.29 3.90
N VAL A 680 5.62 -1.39 2.73
CA VAL A 680 5.06 -2.60 2.15
C VAL A 680 5.41 -2.73 0.65
N SER A 681 6.34 -3.63 0.31
CA SER A 681 6.65 -3.98 -1.09
C SER A 681 5.82 -5.15 -1.60
N PRO A 682 5.58 -5.29 -2.92
CA PRO A 682 5.99 -4.38 -4.00
C PRO A 682 4.94 -3.29 -4.30
N HIS A 683 3.71 -3.42 -3.80
CA HIS A 683 2.57 -2.60 -4.26
C HIS A 683 2.49 -1.19 -3.66
N ALA A 684 3.32 -0.87 -2.68
CA ALA A 684 3.37 0.43 -2.02
C ALA A 684 2.09 0.83 -1.24
N ASN A 685 1.26 -0.15 -0.86
CA ASN A 685 0.02 0.06 -0.11
C ASN A 685 -0.34 -1.16 0.75
N PHE A 686 -1.30 -0.99 1.66
CA PHE A 686 -1.88 -2.06 2.47
C PHE A 686 -3.32 -1.75 2.89
N ILE A 687 -4.01 -2.74 3.46
CA ILE A 687 -5.39 -2.59 3.95
C ILE A 687 -5.39 -2.28 5.45
N ALA A 688 -5.96 -1.12 5.80
CA ALA A 688 -6.06 -0.60 7.16
C ALA A 688 -7.50 -0.21 7.49
N ASN A 689 -8.09 -0.80 8.53
CA ASN A 689 -9.50 -0.69 8.88
C ASN A 689 -10.44 -0.92 7.68
N GLY A 690 -10.05 -1.74 6.71
CA GLY A 690 -10.83 -1.99 5.48
C GLY A 690 -10.67 -0.92 4.40
N LEU A 691 -9.97 0.18 4.68
CA LEU A 691 -9.55 1.19 3.69
C LEU A 691 -8.22 0.81 3.06
N LEU A 692 -7.96 1.31 1.85
CA LEU A 692 -6.67 1.18 1.19
C LEU A 692 -5.81 2.42 1.49
N VAL A 693 -4.58 2.20 1.96
CA VAL A 693 -3.66 3.25 2.44
C VAL A 693 -2.26 3.11 1.85
N HIS A 694 -1.53 4.23 1.67
CA HIS A 694 -0.21 4.29 1.02
C HIS A 694 0.97 4.15 2.02
N ASN A 695 2.18 3.75 1.54
CA ASN A 695 3.47 3.67 2.27
C ASN A 695 4.27 5.00 2.43
N SER A 696 5.45 4.94 3.07
CA SER A 696 6.44 6.06 3.25
C SER A 696 7.83 5.89 2.57
N HIS A 697 8.58 7.00 2.42
CA HIS A 697 9.93 7.15 1.79
C HIS A 697 10.98 7.81 2.73
N THR A 698 12.30 7.72 2.43
CA THR A 698 13.39 8.35 3.22
C THR A 698 13.55 9.84 2.96
N ARG A 699 13.61 10.67 4.01
CA ARG A 699 13.69 12.13 3.95
C ARG A 699 14.57 12.73 5.03
N VAL A 700 15.40 13.68 4.62
CA VAL A 700 16.25 14.46 5.51
C VAL A 700 15.92 15.95 5.35
N PHE A 701 15.52 16.59 6.43
CA PHE A 701 15.33 18.03 6.51
C PHE A 701 16.64 18.73 6.89
N LEU A 702 17.01 19.75 6.11
CA LEU A 702 18.21 20.55 6.33
C LEU A 702 17.83 21.97 6.77
N ARG A 703 18.43 22.46 7.86
CA ARG A 703 18.29 23.85 8.29
C ARG A 703 19.62 24.47 8.72
N ARG A 704 19.72 25.79 8.60
CA ARG A 704 20.86 26.58 9.11
C ARG A 704 20.71 26.79 10.62
N THR A 705 21.84 26.80 11.33
CA THR A 705 21.92 27.39 12.67
C THR A 705 22.25 28.88 12.54
N ALA A 706 21.83 29.69 13.52
CA ALA A 706 22.03 31.14 13.47
C ALA A 706 23.52 31.50 13.43
N ASN A 707 23.90 32.36 12.48
CA ASN A 707 25.25 32.92 12.31
C ASN A 707 26.39 31.89 12.40
N SER A 708 26.28 30.77 11.69
CA SER A 708 27.29 29.71 11.70
C SER A 708 27.33 28.90 10.39
N PRO A 709 28.51 28.36 10.00
CA PRO A 709 28.62 27.35 8.94
C PRO A 709 27.91 26.03 9.28
N ILE A 710 27.50 25.83 10.55
CA ILE A 710 26.82 24.64 11.03
C ILE A 710 25.39 24.55 10.49
N ARG A 711 25.00 23.34 10.12
CA ARG A 711 23.71 22.90 9.63
C ARG A 711 23.19 21.77 10.51
N ILE A 712 21.88 21.61 10.51
CA ILE A 712 21.19 20.49 11.17
C ILE A 712 20.54 19.65 10.09
N ALA A 713 20.92 18.37 10.05
CA ALA A 713 20.22 17.33 9.30
C ALA A 713 19.29 16.59 10.26
N ARG A 714 17.99 16.60 9.96
CA ARG A 714 16.99 15.83 10.69
C ARG A 714 16.46 14.73 9.78
N LEU A 715 16.58 13.48 10.18
CA LEU A 715 15.87 12.40 9.52
C LEU A 715 14.39 12.53 9.89
N VAL A 716 13.59 12.93 8.92
CA VAL A 716 12.16 13.18 9.09
C VAL A 716 11.39 11.90 8.81
N SER A 717 11.81 11.11 7.83
CA SER A 717 11.13 9.86 7.49
C SER A 717 12.17 8.87 6.98
N SER A 718 12.07 7.59 7.30
CA SER A 718 12.90 6.53 6.74
C SER A 718 12.18 5.20 6.87
N PRO A 719 12.25 4.30 5.87
CA PRO A 719 11.66 2.99 5.92
C PRO A 719 12.56 1.95 6.59
N TYR A 720 13.54 2.33 7.43
CA TYR A 720 14.29 1.41 8.30
C TYR A 720 15.14 2.06 9.40
N LEU A 721 15.23 3.39 9.47
CA LEU A 721 16.08 4.10 10.45
C LEU A 721 15.25 4.91 11.46
N PRO A 722 15.68 5.01 12.73
CA PRO A 722 15.02 5.87 13.72
C PRO A 722 15.20 7.35 13.38
N GLU A 723 14.16 8.17 13.64
CA GLU A 723 14.26 9.62 13.53
C GLU A 723 15.37 10.17 14.44
N GLY A 724 16.07 11.20 13.96
CA GLY A 724 17.18 11.80 14.70
C GLY A 724 17.64 13.11 14.09
N GLU A 725 18.38 13.89 14.87
CA GLU A 725 19.06 15.10 14.41
C GLU A 725 20.57 14.94 14.55
N ARG A 726 21.31 15.41 13.54
CA ARG A 726 22.77 15.46 13.53
C ARG A 726 23.24 16.80 12.99
N LEU A 727 24.39 17.23 13.51
CA LEU A 727 25.03 18.48 13.13
C LEU A 727 26.14 18.17 12.13
N PHE A 728 26.22 18.99 11.10
CA PHE A 728 27.33 18.99 10.14
C PHE A 728 27.67 20.45 9.81
N LYS A 729 28.86 20.71 9.28
CA LYS A 729 29.26 22.05 8.82
C LYS A 729 29.55 22.04 7.32
N ILE A 730 29.30 23.18 6.70
CA ILE A 730 29.71 23.44 5.31
C ILE A 730 30.89 24.39 5.35
N THR A 731 32.03 23.95 4.83
CA THR A 731 33.29 24.71 4.80
C THR A 731 33.78 24.85 3.35
N GLU A 732 34.95 25.45 3.15
CA GLU A 732 35.56 25.54 1.81
C GLU A 732 35.94 24.17 1.24
N ASN A 733 36.03 23.14 2.09
CA ASN A 733 36.34 21.76 1.74
C ASN A 733 35.10 20.93 1.37
N GLY A 734 33.89 21.48 1.53
CA GLY A 734 32.63 20.75 1.33
C GLY A 734 31.91 20.51 2.65
N ILE A 735 31.47 19.26 2.87
CA ILE A 735 30.75 18.84 4.08
C ILE A 735 31.71 18.18 5.06
N GLU A 736 31.70 18.65 6.31
CA GLU A 736 32.54 18.13 7.39
C GLU A 736 31.71 17.92 8.68
N ASP A 737 32.21 17.07 9.58
CA ASP A 737 31.64 16.89 10.92
C ASP A 737 31.93 18.11 11.82
N VAL A 738 31.05 18.35 12.80
CA VAL A 738 31.25 19.41 13.80
C VAL A 738 32.15 18.89 14.92
N ASP A 739 33.19 19.66 15.28
CA ASP A 739 34.12 19.27 16.34
C ASP A 739 33.45 19.30 17.73
N GLU A 740 33.80 18.35 18.61
CA GLU A 740 33.20 18.22 19.95
C GLU A 740 33.33 19.50 20.81
N LYS A 741 34.35 20.32 20.58
CA LYS A 741 34.54 21.60 21.28
C LYS A 741 33.51 22.66 20.88
N GLU A 742 33.09 22.68 19.61
CA GLU A 742 32.05 23.59 19.10
C GLU A 742 30.64 23.19 19.57
N TYR A 743 30.47 21.94 20.02
CA TYR A 743 29.22 21.37 20.55
C TYR A 743 28.87 21.89 21.95
N SER A 744 29.87 22.18 22.78
CA SER A 744 29.72 22.47 24.22
C SER A 744 29.27 23.91 24.56
N GLY A 745 29.41 24.86 23.63
CA GLY A 745 29.13 26.28 23.88
C GLY A 745 27.68 26.73 23.70
N ARG A 746 26.73 25.82 23.44
CA ARG A 746 25.35 26.18 23.04
C ARG A 746 24.25 25.28 23.64
N ARG A 747 24.53 24.59 24.76
CA ARG A 747 23.46 23.92 25.53
C ARG A 747 22.57 24.93 26.25
#